data_AF-A0A089YPE1-F1
#
_entry.id   AF-A0A089YPE1-F1
#
_cell.length_a   1.000
_cell.length_b   1.000
_cell.length_c   1.000
_cell.angle_alpha   90.00
_cell.angle_beta   90.00
_cell.angle_gamma   90.00
#
_symmetry.space_group_name_H-M   'P 1'
#
loop_
_entity.id
_entity.type
_entity.pdbx_description
1 polymer ?
#
loop_
_entity_poly.entity_id
_entity_poly.type
_entity_poly.pdbx_seq_one_letter_code
_entity_poly.pdbx_strand_id
1 'polypeptide(L)'
;MMESRPDTPPQDLLTPHEEQAWLLQQQYPEQVRKHFSAWSLGCAFDTQRLESALRAVIDALPALNARYLFDDEGELRRVTAEDWQACVGVLQVDTEAQASELLLARQALPWDAETQAPLNALVIQTEQGVILGFVLHEVLDQTCREDDLYRLVMDAYDGRPVGVPHLPWLVRQACDGSVSTSADSTAGADVDTLGALILAEFRTTLAEPDMTLEDDFFEFGGHSLLATRIIGKLADSHGVEVGFNDFFSASSAGALALRARLREHHPTSAAVVTPKAVQTAPFAPAQASLGRAYAAFDFGTIFNLPFAVAFRESVDEVIFEQALRDLVERHASLRTTFHFDEGEPYQRLVPVERLGQYQWFWSSQHGDGASLASEAGHAFDLSRELPMRVRFLRDAQHGGQVLSLLVHHMAIDEWSLNVMMQDLSQAYAARAADRAPVWHEPAPAFHEFATRARIAGINPRHLAYWTDMLADATRGLRLPSPVGEGAVASTESAIQAQWFEITPSQALTDELQRFARLNNASLFGVLYTAIALALHKVGNLEELVIGTSASGRTDPDYYNTVGYFTTMVAHRVRFEPQQALGRMVESVSSLINDSMAYADVPLEQIQQALGMTAADGLLFDVYIQIHANNALNGALRGADGEAIRYRQIDPDKSQSMFGMQFEIMENKVHGQRSLRLVVTYQTARYSAVQMARVSQAIEQVMAAFTGEEGASALVSQLTL
;
A
#
# COMPACT_ATOMS: atom_id res chain seq x y z
N MET A 1 23.75 18.77 69.61
CA MET A 1 22.33 18.45 69.89
C MET A 1 21.48 19.29 68.97
N MET A 2 20.96 18.70 67.90
CA MET A 2 19.54 18.70 67.55
C MET A 2 19.37 17.78 66.34
N GLU A 3 19.17 16.51 66.69
CA GLU A 3 18.09 15.65 66.23
C GLU A 3 17.72 15.65 64.74
N SER A 4 18.10 14.54 64.12
CA SER A 4 17.43 13.85 63.03
C SER A 4 15.91 13.87 63.15
N ARG A 5 15.21 14.40 62.14
CA ARG A 5 13.84 13.99 61.82
C ARG A 5 13.89 12.72 60.94
N PRO A 6 13.09 11.69 61.24
CA PRO A 6 12.98 10.49 60.42
C PRO A 6 11.95 10.68 59.29
N ASP A 7 12.17 9.93 58.22
CA ASP A 7 11.25 9.56 57.13
C ASP A 7 10.74 10.67 56.19
N THR A 8 11.54 10.96 55.17
CA THR A 8 11.02 11.29 53.83
C THR A 8 11.47 10.13 52.91
N PRO A 9 10.56 9.45 52.20
CA PRO A 9 10.93 8.35 51.32
C PRO A 9 11.87 8.83 50.19
N PRO A 10 12.61 7.92 49.54
CA PRO A 10 13.59 8.29 48.51
C PRO A 10 12.95 9.15 47.42
N GLN A 11 13.65 10.21 47.04
CA GLN A 11 13.25 11.15 46.00
C GLN A 11 13.35 10.46 44.62
N ASP A 12 12.23 10.00 44.07
CA ASP A 12 12.17 9.46 42.71
C ASP A 12 12.07 10.61 41.70
N LEU A 13 13.14 10.81 40.93
CA LEU A 13 13.18 11.71 39.78
C LEU A 13 12.23 11.19 38.69
N LEU A 14 11.40 12.07 38.11
CA LEU A 14 10.61 11.74 36.92
C LEU A 14 11.53 11.33 35.76
N THR A 15 11.09 10.34 34.99
CA THR A 15 11.69 10.06 33.68
C THR A 15 11.24 11.11 32.65
N PRO A 16 12.05 11.40 31.61
CA PRO A 16 11.64 12.30 30.52
C PRO A 16 10.33 11.87 29.84
N HIS A 17 10.05 10.57 29.83
CA HIS A 17 8.81 10.02 29.30
C HIS A 17 7.61 10.33 30.18
N GLU A 18 7.73 10.17 31.51
CA GLU A 18 6.65 10.54 32.44
C GLU A 18 6.35 12.05 32.36
N GLU A 19 7.38 12.88 32.24
CA GLU A 19 7.24 14.34 32.08
C GLU A 19 6.54 14.70 30.75
N GLN A 20 6.95 14.06 29.65
CA GLN A 20 6.32 14.26 28.33
C GLN A 20 4.86 13.81 28.31
N ALA A 21 4.55 12.63 28.83
CA ALA A 21 3.19 12.11 28.91
C ALA A 21 2.29 13.00 29.80
N TRP A 22 2.83 13.51 30.90
CA TRP A 22 2.14 14.48 31.75
C TRP A 22 1.88 15.81 31.02
N LEU A 23 2.87 16.35 30.30
CA LEU A 23 2.71 17.58 29.51
C LEU A 23 1.66 17.43 28.40
N LEU A 24 1.67 16.30 27.70
CA LEU A 24 0.67 15.99 26.67
C LEU A 24 -0.74 15.93 27.27
N GLN A 25 -0.91 15.32 28.44
CA GLN A 25 -2.19 15.28 29.15
C GLN A 25 -2.72 16.68 29.51
N GLN A 26 -1.84 17.62 29.86
CA GLN A 26 -2.25 19.00 30.17
C GLN A 26 -2.59 19.81 28.92
N GLN A 27 -1.92 19.56 27.79
CA GLN A 27 -2.11 20.33 26.56
C GLN A 27 -3.24 19.79 25.67
N TYR A 28 -3.38 18.47 25.60
CA TYR A 28 -4.28 17.76 24.68
C TYR A 28 -4.89 16.52 25.36
N PRO A 29 -5.73 16.67 26.39
CA PRO A 29 -6.27 15.54 27.16
C PRO A 29 -7.07 14.54 26.32
N GLU A 30 -7.59 14.95 25.15
CA GLU A 30 -8.28 14.10 24.19
C GLU A 30 -7.36 13.25 23.29
N GLN A 31 -6.06 13.52 23.26
CA GLN A 31 -5.07 12.82 22.42
C GLN A 31 -4.26 11.77 23.19
N VAL A 32 -4.37 11.76 24.52
CA VAL A 32 -3.62 10.87 25.40
C VAL A 32 -4.20 9.47 25.39
N ARG A 33 -3.34 8.48 25.18
CA ARG A 33 -3.76 7.10 24.99
C ARG A 33 -3.92 6.40 26.35
N LYS A 34 -4.94 5.54 26.42
CA LYS A 34 -5.15 4.63 27.55
C LYS A 34 -5.16 3.20 27.05
N HIS A 35 -4.29 2.44 27.66
CA HIS A 35 -4.09 1.02 27.51
C HIS A 35 -5.22 0.28 28.24
N PHE A 36 -6.04 -0.49 27.53
CA PHE A 36 -7.19 -1.18 28.10
C PHE A 36 -7.18 -2.67 27.75
N SER A 37 -7.30 -3.52 28.75
CA SER A 37 -7.40 -4.96 28.57
C SER A 37 -8.27 -5.58 29.65
N ALA A 38 -9.02 -6.63 29.31
CA ALA A 38 -9.85 -7.35 30.25
C ALA A 38 -9.83 -8.86 29.97
N TRP A 39 -9.84 -9.65 31.04
CA TRP A 39 -9.80 -11.10 31.00
C TRP A 39 -10.97 -11.67 31.79
N SER A 40 -11.72 -12.59 31.18
CA SER A 40 -12.72 -13.39 31.89
C SER A 40 -12.01 -14.55 32.60
N LEU A 41 -12.03 -14.52 33.92
CA LEU A 41 -11.54 -15.57 34.81
C LEU A 41 -12.72 -16.46 35.20
N GLY A 42 -12.56 -17.77 35.10
CA GLY A 42 -13.65 -18.72 35.40
C GLY A 42 -14.16 -18.63 36.84
N CYS A 43 -15.28 -19.28 37.12
CA CYS A 43 -15.97 -19.27 38.43
C CYS A 43 -15.18 -19.83 39.63
N ALA A 44 -13.99 -20.39 39.39
CA ALA A 44 -13.11 -20.95 40.42
C ALA A 44 -12.17 -19.92 41.08
N PHE A 45 -12.14 -18.68 40.59
CA PHE A 45 -11.26 -17.63 41.12
C PHE A 45 -11.87 -16.97 42.37
N ASP A 46 -11.11 -17.02 43.46
CA ASP A 46 -11.37 -16.29 44.70
C ASP A 46 -11.01 -14.79 44.54
N THR A 47 -12.01 -13.92 44.73
CA THR A 47 -11.88 -12.46 44.58
C THR A 47 -11.00 -11.83 45.65
N GLN A 48 -11.04 -12.31 46.91
CA GLN A 48 -10.19 -11.78 47.99
C GLN A 48 -8.71 -12.10 47.76
N ARG A 49 -8.44 -13.29 47.20
CA ARG A 49 -7.08 -13.67 46.80
C ARG A 49 -6.58 -12.84 45.62
N LEU A 50 -7.47 -12.47 44.70
CA LEU A 50 -7.14 -11.61 43.55
C LEU A 50 -6.85 -10.17 43.98
N GLU A 51 -7.62 -9.63 44.92
CA GLU A 51 -7.33 -8.34 45.56
C GLU A 51 -5.98 -8.35 46.29
N SER A 52 -5.68 -9.44 47.02
CA SER A 52 -4.39 -9.59 47.70
C SER A 52 -3.21 -9.66 46.72
N ALA A 53 -3.42 -10.29 45.55
CA ALA A 53 -2.43 -10.36 44.48
C ALA A 53 -2.20 -8.99 43.82
N LEU A 54 -3.27 -8.24 43.53
CA LEU A 54 -3.20 -6.87 43.01
C LEU A 54 -2.44 -5.95 43.97
N ARG A 55 -2.74 -6.04 45.26
CA ARG A 55 -2.01 -5.30 46.29
C ARG A 55 -0.52 -5.62 46.26
N ALA A 56 -0.14 -6.90 46.23
CA ALA A 56 1.26 -7.30 46.20
C ALA A 56 2.01 -6.75 44.97
N VAL A 57 1.33 -6.65 43.82
CA VAL A 57 1.89 -6.08 42.59
C VAL A 57 2.02 -4.55 42.68
N ILE A 58 1.01 -3.86 43.23
CA ILE A 58 1.05 -2.40 43.44
C ILE A 58 2.16 -2.03 44.45
N ASP A 59 2.31 -2.80 45.53
CA ASP A 59 3.37 -2.61 46.52
C ASP A 59 4.76 -2.84 45.91
N ALA A 60 4.88 -3.75 44.94
CA ALA A 60 6.13 -4.02 44.22
C ALA A 60 6.44 -2.99 43.12
N LEU A 61 5.42 -2.28 42.61
CA LEU A 61 5.53 -1.28 41.55
C LEU A 61 4.88 0.06 41.97
N PRO A 62 5.58 0.88 42.78
CA PRO A 62 5.06 2.14 43.32
C PRO A 62 4.56 3.14 42.28
N ALA A 63 5.06 3.07 41.04
CA ALA A 63 4.63 3.92 39.92
C ALA A 63 3.16 3.67 39.52
N LEU A 64 2.62 2.47 39.76
CA LEU A 64 1.21 2.16 39.50
C LEU A 64 0.27 3.01 40.35
N ASN A 65 0.69 3.42 41.55
CA ASN A 65 -0.08 4.26 42.47
C ASN A 65 0.52 5.67 42.63
N ALA A 66 1.18 6.18 41.60
CA ALA A 66 1.77 7.52 41.60
C ALA A 66 0.74 8.64 41.43
N ARG A 67 1.07 9.83 41.92
CA ARG A 67 0.47 11.14 41.61
C ARG A 67 1.57 12.11 41.17
N TYR A 68 1.24 13.05 40.31
CA TYR A 68 2.17 14.03 39.76
C TYR A 68 1.79 15.42 40.26
N LEU A 69 2.61 15.97 41.15
CA LEU A 69 2.33 17.21 41.89
C LEU A 69 3.54 18.14 41.80
N PHE A 70 3.31 19.45 41.81
CA PHE A 70 4.39 20.42 41.97
C PHE A 70 4.83 20.50 43.43
N ASP A 71 6.15 20.58 43.65
CA ASP A 71 6.72 20.86 44.98
C ASP A 71 6.68 22.37 45.32
N ASP A 72 7.16 22.72 46.52
CA ASP A 72 7.23 24.11 46.99
C ASP A 72 8.17 25.00 46.13
N GLU A 73 9.03 24.39 45.32
CA GLU A 73 9.95 25.03 44.39
C GLU A 73 9.38 25.16 42.96
N GLY A 74 8.22 24.57 42.67
CA GLY A 74 7.55 24.61 41.36
C GLY A 74 8.02 23.54 40.37
N GLU A 75 8.73 22.50 40.82
CA GLU A 75 9.17 21.36 40.00
C GLU A 75 8.15 20.21 40.09
N LEU A 76 7.84 19.58 38.95
CA LEU A 76 6.92 18.45 38.89
C LEU A 76 7.56 17.22 39.53
N ARG A 77 6.85 16.55 40.45
CA ARG A 77 7.33 15.38 41.18
C ARG A 77 6.32 14.25 41.20
N ARG A 78 6.85 13.03 41.24
CA ARG A 78 6.10 11.78 41.40
C ARG A 78 6.00 11.46 42.89
N VAL A 79 4.78 11.35 43.39
CA VAL A 79 4.48 10.97 44.79
C VAL A 79 3.62 9.71 44.77
N THR A 80 4.12 8.61 45.34
CA THR A 80 3.33 7.39 45.48
C THR A 80 2.39 7.51 46.67
N ALA A 81 1.11 7.22 46.47
CA ALA A 81 0.14 7.15 47.54
C ALA A 81 0.25 5.81 48.31
N GLU A 82 0.06 5.84 49.63
CA GLU A 82 0.06 4.63 50.47
C GLU A 82 -1.22 3.79 50.31
N ASP A 83 -2.30 4.40 49.83
CA ASP A 83 -3.59 3.73 49.65
C ASP A 83 -3.66 3.02 48.28
N TRP A 84 -3.31 1.72 48.26
CA TRP A 84 -3.41 0.88 47.06
C TRP A 84 -4.86 0.71 46.58
N GLN A 85 -5.86 0.88 47.45
CA GLN A 85 -7.27 0.71 47.09
C GLN A 85 -7.74 1.77 46.10
N ALA A 86 -7.04 2.91 46.04
CA ALA A 86 -7.28 3.93 45.01
C ALA A 86 -7.04 3.42 43.58
N CYS A 87 -6.25 2.35 43.41
CA CYS A 87 -5.98 1.71 42.11
C CYS A 87 -6.97 0.58 41.78
N VAL A 88 -7.74 0.07 42.75
CA VAL A 88 -8.51 -1.18 42.60
C VAL A 88 -9.99 -0.97 42.91
N GLY A 89 -10.85 -1.22 41.93
CA GLY A 89 -12.31 -1.24 42.10
C GLY A 89 -12.85 -2.67 42.08
N VAL A 90 -13.63 -3.03 43.10
CA VAL A 90 -14.35 -4.32 43.15
C VAL A 90 -15.83 -4.06 42.95
N LEU A 91 -16.41 -4.70 41.94
CA LEU A 91 -17.80 -4.47 41.51
C LEU A 91 -18.52 -5.80 41.35
N GLN A 92 -19.83 -5.79 41.56
CA GLN A 92 -20.69 -6.95 41.31
C GLN A 92 -21.76 -6.57 40.30
N VAL A 93 -21.92 -7.37 39.25
CA VAL A 93 -22.91 -7.19 38.20
C VAL A 93 -23.56 -8.51 37.83
N ASP A 94 -24.77 -8.45 37.28
CA ASP A 94 -25.54 -9.65 36.99
C ASP A 94 -25.14 -10.27 35.63
N THR A 95 -24.56 -9.48 34.71
CA THR A 95 -24.24 -9.93 33.34
C THR A 95 -22.89 -9.42 32.83
N GLU A 96 -22.25 -10.17 31.92
CA GLU A 96 -21.01 -9.74 31.26
C GLU A 96 -21.20 -8.48 30.37
N ALA A 97 -22.40 -8.25 29.86
CA ALA A 97 -22.73 -7.04 29.11
C ALA A 97 -22.62 -5.79 30.00
N GLN A 98 -23.16 -5.85 31.22
CA GLN A 98 -23.01 -4.78 32.22
C GLN A 98 -21.54 -4.59 32.64
N ALA A 99 -20.77 -5.69 32.76
CA ALA A 99 -19.34 -5.61 33.02
C ALA A 99 -18.59 -4.86 31.91
N SER A 100 -18.92 -5.16 30.65
CA SER A 100 -18.33 -4.51 29.47
C SER A 100 -18.66 -3.02 29.40
N GLU A 101 -19.92 -2.64 29.66
CA GLU A 101 -20.34 -1.24 29.73
C GLU A 101 -19.60 -0.47 30.84
N LEU A 102 -19.43 -1.08 32.02
CA LEU A 102 -18.69 -0.46 33.13
C LEU A 102 -17.21 -0.28 32.79
N LEU A 103 -16.59 -1.27 32.14
CA LEU A 103 -15.19 -1.20 31.74
C LEU A 103 -14.95 -0.09 30.69
N LEU A 104 -15.81 0.00 29.67
CA LEU A 104 -15.76 1.06 28.67
C LEU A 104 -16.02 2.44 29.27
N ALA A 105 -17.00 2.55 30.17
CA ALA A 105 -17.27 3.78 30.90
C ALA A 105 -16.06 4.20 31.76
N ARG A 106 -15.36 3.23 32.36
CA ARG A 106 -14.15 3.49 33.16
C ARG A 106 -12.97 3.94 32.29
N GLN A 107 -12.79 3.36 31.10
CA GLN A 107 -11.78 3.78 30.13
C GLN A 107 -12.00 5.22 29.68
N ALA A 108 -13.26 5.61 29.47
CA ALA A 108 -13.64 6.94 29.00
C ALA A 108 -13.54 8.06 30.06
N LEU A 109 -13.35 7.73 31.35
CA LEU A 109 -13.18 8.75 32.38
C LEU A 109 -11.87 9.51 32.15
N PRO A 110 -11.83 10.84 32.30
CA PRO A 110 -10.59 11.60 32.24
C PRO A 110 -9.65 11.18 33.37
N TRP A 111 -8.34 11.26 33.13
CA TRP A 111 -7.33 11.02 34.16
C TRP A 111 -6.83 12.36 34.72
N ASP A 112 -6.90 12.52 36.03
CA ASP A 112 -6.34 13.65 36.76
C ASP A 112 -5.05 13.22 37.46
N ALA A 113 -3.92 13.69 36.96
CA ALA A 113 -2.59 13.29 37.41
C ALA A 113 -2.30 13.65 38.88
N GLU A 114 -2.97 14.66 39.45
CA GLU A 114 -2.76 15.10 40.83
C GLU A 114 -3.50 14.20 41.83
N THR A 115 -4.65 13.67 41.43
CA THR A 115 -5.59 13.00 42.35
C THR A 115 -5.80 11.52 42.05
N GLN A 116 -5.54 11.06 40.82
CA GLN A 116 -5.83 9.69 40.37
C GLN A 116 -4.57 8.89 40.02
N ALA A 117 -4.62 7.58 40.32
CA ALA A 117 -3.57 6.66 39.95
C ALA A 117 -3.55 6.45 38.43
N PRO A 118 -2.38 6.29 37.81
CA PRO A 118 -2.29 5.95 36.39
C PRO A 118 -2.74 4.51 36.08
N LEU A 119 -2.84 3.65 37.10
CA LEU A 119 -3.50 2.35 37.03
C LEU A 119 -4.92 2.41 37.60
N ASN A 120 -5.87 1.79 36.91
CA ASN A 120 -7.21 1.51 37.40
C ASN A 120 -7.56 0.05 37.07
N ALA A 121 -7.39 -0.82 38.07
CA ALA A 121 -7.72 -2.23 38.03
C ALA A 121 -9.16 -2.46 38.50
N LEU A 122 -9.91 -3.28 37.78
CA LEU A 122 -11.29 -3.62 38.09
C LEU A 122 -11.44 -5.13 38.25
N VAL A 123 -11.96 -5.55 39.40
CA VAL A 123 -12.37 -6.93 39.68
C VAL A 123 -13.89 -6.95 39.68
N ILE A 124 -14.48 -7.50 38.62
CA ILE A 124 -15.93 -7.51 38.41
C ILE A 124 -16.45 -8.94 38.60
N GLN A 125 -17.24 -9.15 39.64
CA GLN A 125 -17.88 -10.43 39.90
C GLN A 125 -19.19 -10.53 39.11
N THR A 126 -19.35 -11.62 38.35
CA THR A 126 -20.54 -11.95 37.57
C THR A 126 -21.10 -13.32 37.98
N GLU A 127 -22.31 -13.68 37.52
CA GLU A 127 -22.86 -15.02 37.73
C GLU A 127 -22.02 -16.14 37.07
N GLN A 128 -21.24 -15.81 36.04
CA GLN A 128 -20.49 -16.77 35.21
C GLN A 128 -19.00 -16.86 35.56
N GLY A 129 -18.47 -15.90 36.34
CA GLY A 129 -17.05 -15.83 36.68
C GLY A 129 -16.63 -14.46 37.18
N VAL A 130 -15.32 -14.22 37.22
CA VAL A 130 -14.73 -12.95 37.63
C VAL A 130 -14.06 -12.32 36.42
N ILE A 131 -14.35 -11.08 36.10
CA ILE A 131 -13.63 -10.34 35.05
C ILE A 131 -12.58 -9.46 35.72
N LEU A 132 -11.33 -9.58 35.28
CA LEU A 132 -10.24 -8.70 35.67
C LEU A 132 -9.97 -7.73 34.52
N GLY A 133 -10.10 -6.43 34.76
CA GLY A 133 -9.83 -5.39 33.77
C GLY A 133 -8.74 -4.44 34.24
N PHE A 134 -7.91 -3.95 33.33
CA PHE A 134 -6.94 -2.89 33.58
C PHE A 134 -7.15 -1.73 32.60
N VAL A 135 -7.14 -0.52 33.14
CA VAL A 135 -6.93 0.72 32.38
C VAL A 135 -5.59 1.30 32.85
N LEU A 136 -4.61 1.38 31.96
CA LEU A 136 -3.31 2.00 32.20
C LEU A 136 -3.21 3.29 31.40
N HIS A 137 -2.71 4.34 32.04
CA HIS A 137 -2.35 5.59 31.38
C HIS A 137 -0.99 5.43 30.68
N GLU A 138 -0.79 6.07 29.51
CA GLU A 138 0.47 6.00 28.73
C GLU A 138 1.72 6.40 29.55
N VAL A 139 1.55 7.13 30.64
CA VAL A 139 2.63 7.48 31.57
C VAL A 139 3.35 6.23 32.14
N LEU A 140 2.67 5.08 32.16
CA LEU A 140 3.20 3.80 32.60
C LEU A 140 3.87 2.98 31.48
N ASP A 141 3.94 3.47 30.24
CA ASP A 141 4.47 2.69 29.10
C ASP A 141 5.92 2.27 29.31
N GLN A 142 6.70 3.02 30.10
CA GLN A 142 8.07 2.68 30.50
C GLN A 142 8.18 1.83 31.78
N THR A 143 7.06 1.56 32.46
CA THR A 143 6.98 0.84 33.73
C THR A 143 6.48 -0.60 33.54
N CYS A 144 5.35 -0.78 32.87
CA CYS A 144 4.74 -2.09 32.63
C CYS A 144 3.59 -2.00 31.60
N ARG A 145 3.33 -3.07 30.85
CA ARG A 145 2.16 -3.19 29.96
C ARG A 145 1.06 -4.07 30.57
N GLU A 146 -0.12 -4.07 29.97
CA GLU A 146 -1.30 -4.79 30.45
C GLU A 146 -1.04 -6.30 30.62
N ASP A 147 -0.35 -6.92 29.66
CA ASP A 147 -0.01 -8.35 29.68
C ASP A 147 1.03 -8.71 30.77
N ASP A 148 2.01 -7.83 30.99
CA ASP A 148 3.01 -8.00 32.03
C ASP A 148 2.36 -7.86 33.42
N LEU A 149 1.46 -6.87 33.56
CA LEU A 149 0.70 -6.67 34.79
C LEU A 149 -0.22 -7.86 35.07
N TYR A 150 -0.91 -8.38 34.05
CA TYR A 150 -1.73 -9.59 34.17
C TYR A 150 -0.91 -10.78 34.66
N ARG A 151 0.26 -11.01 34.05
CA ARG A 151 1.18 -12.09 34.48
C ARG A 151 1.63 -11.95 35.92
N LEU A 152 2.05 -10.75 36.33
CA LEU A 152 2.48 -10.49 37.71
C LEU A 152 1.35 -10.72 38.71
N VAL A 153 0.12 -10.31 38.37
CA VAL A 153 -1.05 -10.54 39.21
C VAL A 153 -1.40 -12.03 39.29
N MET A 154 -1.31 -12.77 38.19
CA MET A 154 -1.56 -14.23 38.21
C MET A 154 -0.44 -14.99 38.96
N ASP A 155 0.82 -14.59 38.82
CA ASP A 155 1.93 -15.17 39.58
C ASP A 155 1.77 -14.91 41.09
N ALA A 156 1.43 -13.67 41.47
CA ALA A 156 1.12 -13.32 42.86
C ALA A 156 -0.11 -14.08 43.38
N TYR A 157 -1.14 -14.24 42.55
CA TYR A 157 -2.32 -15.04 42.86
C TYR A 157 -1.93 -16.49 43.18
N ASP A 158 -1.04 -17.08 42.39
CA ASP A 158 -0.52 -18.43 42.60
C ASP A 158 0.50 -18.55 43.75
N GLY A 159 0.80 -17.44 44.44
CA GLY A 159 1.72 -17.39 45.58
C GLY A 159 3.20 -17.35 45.18
N ARG A 160 3.51 -17.02 43.91
CA ARG A 160 4.87 -16.78 43.43
C ARG A 160 5.31 -15.34 43.78
N PRO A 161 6.61 -15.10 43.99
CA PRO A 161 7.10 -13.76 44.29
C PRO A 161 6.89 -12.83 43.09
N VAL A 162 6.44 -11.59 43.37
CA VAL A 162 6.35 -10.54 42.35
C VAL A 162 7.77 -10.09 41.99
N GLY A 163 8.20 -10.40 40.78
CA GLY A 163 9.50 -9.98 40.24
C GLY A 163 9.44 -8.58 39.60
N VAL A 164 10.60 -8.03 39.26
CA VAL A 164 10.67 -6.84 38.38
C VAL A 164 10.04 -7.21 37.03
N PRO A 165 9.14 -6.38 36.46
CA PRO A 165 8.61 -6.59 35.12
C PRO A 165 9.76 -6.86 34.16
N HIS A 166 9.68 -7.95 33.40
CA HIS A 166 10.61 -8.16 32.32
C HIS A 166 10.27 -7.14 31.24
N LEU A 167 11.06 -6.07 31.11
CA LEU A 167 10.90 -5.01 30.10
C LEU A 167 11.91 -5.26 28.97
N PRO A 168 11.73 -6.29 28.11
CA PRO A 168 12.72 -6.68 27.10
C PRO A 168 12.98 -5.57 26.06
N TRP A 169 12.07 -4.61 25.97
CA TRP A 169 12.09 -3.45 25.10
C TRP A 169 12.83 -2.23 25.70
N LEU A 170 13.23 -2.25 26.98
CA LEU A 170 13.92 -1.13 27.64
C LEU A 170 15.45 -1.34 27.78
N VAL A 171 16.00 -2.51 27.40
CA VAL A 171 17.46 -2.76 27.47
C VAL A 171 18.18 -2.06 26.31
N ARG A 172 18.48 -0.78 26.50
CA ARG A 172 19.64 -0.13 25.86
C ARG A 172 20.89 -0.54 26.63
N GLN A 173 21.59 -1.59 26.20
CA GLN A 173 22.92 -1.86 26.74
C GLN A 173 24.00 -1.11 25.94
N ALA A 174 24.52 -0.08 26.60
CA ALA A 174 25.82 0.51 26.31
C ALA A 174 26.89 -0.59 26.33
N CYS A 175 27.76 -0.56 25.31
CA CYS A 175 28.96 -1.37 25.27
C CYS A 175 29.86 -1.02 26.46
N ASP A 176 30.13 -1.98 27.33
CA ASP A 176 31.45 -2.10 27.95
C ASP A 176 31.75 -3.57 28.28
N GLY A 177 32.94 -3.99 27.87
CA GLY A 177 33.27 -5.40 27.66
C GLY A 177 33.51 -6.21 28.93
N SER A 178 33.12 -7.49 28.89
CA SER A 178 34.07 -8.61 29.03
C SER A 178 33.35 -9.95 28.83
N VAL A 179 34.06 -10.84 28.15
CA VAL A 179 33.65 -12.15 27.63
C VAL A 179 33.44 -13.17 28.75
N SER A 180 32.45 -14.09 28.59
CA SER A 180 32.64 -15.56 28.73
C SER A 180 31.32 -16.36 28.89
N THR A 181 30.87 -16.96 27.77
CA THR A 181 30.34 -18.35 27.55
C THR A 181 29.25 -18.93 28.49
N SER A 182 28.19 -19.61 28.03
CA SER A 182 28.08 -20.55 26.90
C SER A 182 26.62 -20.93 26.54
N ALA A 183 26.34 -20.97 25.22
CA ALA A 183 25.52 -21.92 24.45
C ALA A 183 24.01 -22.13 24.74
N ASP A 184 23.15 -21.42 23.97
CA ASP A 184 22.08 -21.98 23.10
C ASP A 184 21.39 -20.84 22.29
N SER A 185 22.12 -20.17 21.37
CA SER A 185 21.67 -18.91 20.73
C SER A 185 21.73 -18.88 19.20
N THR A 186 21.81 -20.01 18.51
CA THR A 186 22.01 -20.01 17.05
C THR A 186 20.74 -19.73 16.24
N ALA A 187 19.53 -19.93 16.79
CA ALA A 187 18.27 -19.70 16.06
C ALA A 187 17.71 -18.27 16.24
N GLY A 188 17.90 -17.63 17.40
CA GLY A 188 17.38 -16.28 17.66
C GLY A 188 18.17 -15.17 16.96
N ALA A 189 19.49 -15.34 16.84
CA ALA A 189 20.37 -14.35 16.21
C ALA A 189 20.12 -14.17 14.70
N ASP A 190 19.57 -15.20 14.04
CA ASP A 190 19.26 -15.15 12.61
C ASP A 190 17.98 -14.34 12.34
N VAL A 191 16.94 -14.54 13.15
CA VAL A 191 15.66 -13.84 13.04
C VAL A 191 15.79 -12.34 13.31
N ASP A 192 16.52 -11.95 14.35
CA ASP A 192 16.73 -10.52 14.67
C ASP A 192 17.49 -9.80 13.55
N THR A 193 18.48 -10.49 12.95
CA THR A 193 19.24 -9.97 11.80
C THR A 193 18.37 -9.83 10.57
N LEU A 194 17.54 -10.84 10.25
CA LEU A 194 16.57 -10.82 9.16
C LEU A 194 15.55 -9.69 9.34
N GLY A 195 15.03 -9.51 10.56
CA GLY A 195 14.10 -8.43 10.90
C GLY A 195 14.70 -7.05 10.66
N ALA A 196 15.95 -6.83 11.07
CA ALA A 196 16.65 -5.58 10.82
C ALA A 196 16.86 -5.28 9.32
N LEU A 197 17.17 -6.31 8.51
CA LEU A 197 17.30 -6.18 7.06
C LEU A 197 15.97 -5.81 6.39
N ILE A 198 14.89 -6.54 6.74
CA ILE A 198 13.54 -6.26 6.24
C ILE A 198 13.09 -4.85 6.63
N LEU A 199 13.34 -4.44 7.88
CA LEU A 199 13.00 -3.11 8.37
C LEU A 199 13.77 -2.00 7.64
N ALA A 200 15.07 -2.21 7.35
CA ALA A 200 15.85 -1.24 6.58
C ALA A 200 15.26 -1.03 5.18
N GLU A 201 14.80 -2.11 4.53
CA GLU A 201 14.13 -2.03 3.24
C GLU A 201 12.74 -1.37 3.33
N PHE A 202 11.98 -1.61 4.40
CA PHE A 202 10.71 -0.94 4.67
C PHE A 202 10.90 0.57 4.79
N ARG A 203 11.81 1.01 5.69
CA ARG A 203 12.11 2.43 5.93
C ARG A 203 12.54 3.15 4.65
N THR A 204 13.40 2.51 3.86
CA THR A 204 13.91 3.07 2.61
C THR A 204 12.81 3.16 1.55
N THR A 205 12.01 2.10 1.39
CA THR A 205 11.00 2.01 0.33
C THR A 205 9.78 2.89 0.61
N LEU A 206 9.37 3.00 1.88
CA LEU A 206 8.25 3.82 2.32
C LEU A 206 8.64 5.28 2.62
N ALA A 207 9.94 5.58 2.66
CA ALA A 207 10.49 6.86 3.12
C ALA A 207 10.08 7.23 4.55
N GLU A 208 9.99 6.21 5.42
CA GLU A 208 9.54 6.31 6.82
C GLU A 208 10.66 5.88 7.76
N PRO A 209 11.62 6.76 8.11
CA PRO A 209 12.84 6.38 8.84
C PRO A 209 12.57 5.91 10.28
N ASP A 210 11.46 6.34 10.86
CA ASP A 210 11.09 6.07 12.26
C ASP A 210 10.30 4.77 12.43
N MET A 211 9.96 4.09 11.33
CA MET A 211 9.20 2.84 11.33
C MET A 211 9.91 1.76 12.17
N THR A 212 9.17 1.02 12.99
CA THR A 212 9.69 0.00 13.92
C THR A 212 9.54 -1.44 13.37
N LEU A 213 10.12 -2.43 14.07
CA LEU A 213 10.01 -3.85 13.67
C LEU A 213 8.57 -4.37 13.66
N GLU A 214 7.70 -3.80 14.49
CA GLU A 214 6.31 -4.22 14.66
C GLU A 214 5.30 -3.39 13.87
N ASP A 215 5.77 -2.32 13.23
CA ASP A 215 4.92 -1.44 12.44
C ASP A 215 4.40 -2.17 11.20
N ASP A 216 3.09 -2.05 10.98
CA ASP A 216 2.40 -2.67 9.85
C ASP A 216 2.79 -1.96 8.54
N PHE A 217 3.38 -2.73 7.61
CA PHE A 217 3.79 -2.25 6.29
C PHE A 217 2.69 -1.48 5.55
N PHE A 218 1.44 -1.94 5.62
CA PHE A 218 0.33 -1.32 4.89
C PHE A 218 -0.19 -0.06 5.58
N GLU A 219 0.00 0.12 6.90
CA GLU A 219 -0.37 1.35 7.61
C GLU A 219 0.46 2.55 7.14
N PHE A 220 1.75 2.31 6.96
CA PHE A 220 2.72 3.27 6.45
C PHE A 220 2.63 3.47 4.92
N GLY A 221 1.57 2.98 4.27
CA GLY A 221 1.32 3.20 2.85
C GLY A 221 1.97 2.16 1.93
N GLY A 222 2.43 1.04 2.49
CA GLY A 222 2.82 -0.13 1.72
C GLY A 222 1.66 -0.66 0.87
N HIS A 223 1.99 -1.16 -0.31
CA HIS A 223 1.08 -1.82 -1.22
C HIS A 223 1.85 -2.91 -2.00
N SER A 224 1.11 -3.73 -2.77
CA SER A 224 1.65 -4.88 -3.51
C SER A 224 2.91 -4.58 -4.33
N LEU A 225 2.96 -3.38 -4.91
CA LEU A 225 4.08 -2.93 -5.73
C LEU A 225 5.37 -2.75 -4.90
N LEU A 226 5.25 -2.08 -3.76
CA LEU A 226 6.36 -1.85 -2.83
C LEU A 226 6.78 -3.17 -2.15
N ALA A 227 5.83 -4.06 -1.84
CA ALA A 227 6.15 -5.38 -1.32
C ALA A 227 7.00 -6.19 -2.31
N THR A 228 6.62 -6.20 -3.59
CA THR A 228 7.40 -6.87 -4.66
C THR A 228 8.81 -6.28 -4.76
N ARG A 229 8.94 -4.95 -4.64
CA ARG A 229 10.23 -4.25 -4.61
C ARG A 229 11.12 -4.78 -3.48
N ILE A 230 10.57 -4.79 -2.27
CA ILE A 230 11.28 -5.20 -1.06
C ILE A 230 11.69 -6.67 -1.16
N ILE A 231 10.79 -7.56 -1.59
CA ILE A 231 11.08 -8.99 -1.77
C ILE A 231 12.25 -9.19 -2.74
N GLY A 232 12.20 -8.56 -3.92
CA GLY A 232 13.28 -8.67 -4.89
C GLY A 232 14.61 -8.16 -4.35
N LYS A 233 14.61 -6.99 -3.69
CA LYS A 233 15.83 -6.40 -3.14
C LYS A 233 16.43 -7.21 -1.98
N LEU A 234 15.59 -7.78 -1.11
CA LEU A 234 16.00 -8.69 -0.04
C LEU A 234 16.63 -9.97 -0.60
N ALA A 235 16.02 -10.56 -1.64
CA ALA A 235 16.54 -11.76 -2.29
C ALA A 235 17.91 -11.49 -2.94
N ASP A 236 18.06 -10.37 -3.65
CA ASP A 236 19.27 -10.06 -4.41
C ASP A 236 20.42 -9.53 -3.54
N SER A 237 20.12 -8.61 -2.62
CA SER A 237 21.15 -7.94 -1.80
C SER A 237 21.56 -8.75 -0.58
N HIS A 238 20.64 -9.58 -0.06
CA HIS A 238 20.81 -10.25 1.22
C HIS A 238 20.58 -11.77 1.16
N GLY A 239 20.13 -12.33 0.03
CA GLY A 239 19.79 -13.75 -0.07
C GLY A 239 18.56 -14.13 0.77
N VAL A 240 17.74 -13.15 1.14
CA VAL A 240 16.57 -13.33 2.02
C VAL A 240 15.33 -13.49 1.16
N GLU A 241 14.72 -14.67 1.19
CA GLU A 241 13.48 -14.96 0.49
C GLU A 241 12.28 -14.81 1.42
N VAL A 242 11.37 -13.92 1.04
CA VAL A 242 10.09 -13.70 1.73
C VAL A 242 8.96 -13.96 0.74
N GLY A 243 7.95 -14.73 1.12
CA GLY A 243 6.79 -14.96 0.28
C GLY A 243 5.93 -13.70 0.16
N PHE A 244 5.39 -13.43 -1.02
CA PHE A 244 4.49 -12.27 -1.19
C PHE A 244 3.26 -12.34 -0.28
N ASN A 245 2.68 -13.54 -0.12
CA ASN A 245 1.53 -13.77 0.77
C ASN A 245 1.88 -13.59 2.26
N ASP A 246 3.15 -13.63 2.63
CA ASP A 246 3.58 -13.40 4.01
C ASP A 246 3.36 -11.95 4.43
N PHE A 247 3.44 -10.99 3.50
CA PHE A 247 3.17 -9.58 3.80
C PHE A 247 1.76 -9.37 4.38
N PHE A 248 0.75 -10.10 3.91
CA PHE A 248 -0.63 -9.92 4.40
C PHE A 248 -0.91 -10.64 5.71
N SER A 249 -0.20 -11.74 5.97
CA SER A 249 -0.43 -12.58 7.14
C SER A 249 0.59 -12.35 8.26
N ALA A 250 1.63 -11.58 7.98
CA ALA A 250 2.71 -11.17 8.86
C ALA A 250 3.26 -9.81 8.37
N SER A 251 2.51 -8.73 8.54
CA SER A 251 2.75 -7.42 7.89
C SER A 251 3.86 -6.57 8.49
N SER A 252 4.44 -6.96 9.61
CA SER A 252 5.57 -6.26 10.24
C SER A 252 6.91 -6.88 9.83
N ALA A 253 7.99 -6.10 9.89
CA ALA A 253 9.33 -6.60 9.56
C ALA A 253 9.75 -7.76 10.48
N GLY A 254 9.41 -7.69 11.78
CA GLY A 254 9.64 -8.76 12.74
C GLY A 254 8.84 -10.03 12.42
N ALA A 255 7.57 -9.88 12.05
CA ALA A 255 6.73 -11.02 11.69
C ALA A 255 7.15 -11.67 10.37
N LEU A 256 7.59 -10.89 9.38
CA LEU A 256 8.16 -11.40 8.13
C LEU A 256 9.46 -12.16 8.36
N ALA A 257 10.32 -11.70 9.29
CA ALA A 257 11.58 -12.36 9.60
C ALA A 257 11.38 -13.80 10.08
N LEU A 258 10.29 -14.08 10.81
CA LEU A 258 9.94 -15.44 11.26
C LEU A 258 9.55 -16.38 10.11
N ARG A 259 9.23 -15.83 8.94
CA ARG A 259 8.80 -16.58 7.74
C ARG A 259 9.83 -16.55 6.62
N ALA A 260 10.79 -15.64 6.72
CA ALA A 260 11.88 -15.50 5.78
C ALA A 260 12.74 -16.76 5.74
N ARG A 261 13.27 -17.06 4.54
CA ARG A 261 14.20 -18.16 4.32
C ARG A 261 15.50 -17.61 3.77
N LEU A 262 16.61 -18.10 4.28
CA LEU A 262 17.91 -17.81 3.67
C LEU A 262 18.13 -18.75 2.49
N ARG A 263 18.43 -18.17 1.33
CA ARG A 263 18.76 -18.93 0.14
C ARG A 263 20.17 -19.50 0.26
N GLU A 264 20.32 -20.81 0.12
CA GLU A 264 21.65 -21.42 -0.05
C GLU A 264 22.26 -20.88 -1.35
N HIS A 265 23.39 -20.16 -1.22
CA HIS A 265 24.07 -19.40 -2.27
C HIS A 265 23.98 -20.05 -3.67
N HIS A 266 23.22 -19.40 -4.56
CA HIS A 266 23.45 -19.47 -6.00
C HIS A 266 23.64 -18.03 -6.48
N PRO A 267 24.88 -17.59 -6.74
CA PRO A 267 25.11 -16.29 -7.32
C PRO A 267 24.61 -16.33 -8.77
N THR A 268 23.40 -15.84 -9.03
CA THR A 268 23.03 -15.30 -10.34
C THR A 268 23.41 -13.84 -10.41
N SER A 269 24.68 -13.53 -10.15
CA SER A 269 25.26 -12.30 -10.68
C SER A 269 25.58 -12.56 -12.14
N ALA A 270 24.61 -12.31 -13.02
CA ALA A 270 24.96 -12.00 -14.39
C ALA A 270 25.90 -10.79 -14.31
N ALA A 271 27.13 -10.96 -14.78
CA ALA A 271 28.13 -9.92 -14.71
C ALA A 271 27.53 -8.57 -15.17
N VAL A 272 27.72 -7.52 -14.36
CA VAL A 272 27.44 -6.14 -14.75
C VAL A 272 28.29 -5.85 -15.98
N VAL A 273 27.72 -6.09 -17.16
CA VAL A 273 28.33 -5.67 -18.42
C VAL A 273 28.23 -4.16 -18.41
N THR A 274 29.38 -3.51 -18.25
CA THR A 274 29.49 -2.06 -18.44
C THR A 274 28.88 -1.75 -19.80
N PRO A 275 27.78 -0.98 -19.88
CA PRO A 275 27.08 -0.89 -21.14
C PRO A 275 27.93 -0.12 -22.14
N LYS A 276 28.26 -0.79 -23.23
CA LYS A 276 28.60 -0.08 -24.47
C LYS A 276 27.32 0.65 -24.86
N ALA A 277 27.35 1.98 -25.00
CA ALA A 277 26.16 2.78 -25.29
C ALA A 277 25.35 2.17 -26.45
N VAL A 278 24.26 1.48 -26.13
CA VAL A 278 23.39 0.82 -27.10
C VAL A 278 22.56 1.91 -27.77
N GLN A 279 22.94 2.32 -28.97
CA GLN A 279 22.19 3.33 -29.72
C GLN A 279 20.88 2.77 -30.31
N THR A 280 20.81 1.46 -30.53
CA THR A 280 19.66 0.75 -31.09
C THR A 280 19.46 -0.56 -30.36
N ALA A 281 18.22 -0.86 -29.94
CA ALA A 281 17.85 -2.09 -29.25
C ALA A 281 16.60 -2.70 -29.89
N PRO A 282 16.38 -4.03 -29.80
CA PRO A 282 15.10 -4.62 -30.14
C PRO A 282 14.01 -4.11 -29.19
N PHE A 283 12.74 -4.33 -29.52
CA PHE A 283 11.67 -4.20 -28.53
C PHE A 283 11.79 -5.29 -27.46
N ALA A 284 11.57 -4.90 -26.20
CA ALA A 284 11.32 -5.85 -25.13
C ALA A 284 10.04 -6.66 -25.44
N PRO A 285 9.84 -7.87 -24.88
CA PRO A 285 8.64 -8.68 -25.14
C PRO A 285 7.32 -7.92 -24.93
N ALA A 286 7.21 -7.16 -23.83
CA ALA A 286 6.05 -6.32 -23.55
C ALA A 286 5.86 -5.22 -24.61
N GLN A 287 6.91 -4.46 -24.93
CA GLN A 287 6.88 -3.45 -26.00
C GLN A 287 6.51 -4.05 -27.37
N ALA A 288 6.96 -5.26 -27.67
CA ALA A 288 6.61 -5.93 -28.92
C ALA A 288 5.11 -6.28 -28.97
N SER A 289 4.53 -6.72 -27.86
CA SER A 289 3.08 -6.95 -27.73
C SER A 289 2.30 -5.65 -27.87
N LEU A 290 2.72 -4.60 -27.16
CA LEU A 290 2.10 -3.28 -27.26
C LEU A 290 2.22 -2.71 -28.68
N GLY A 291 3.37 -2.86 -29.32
CA GLY A 291 3.61 -2.38 -30.69
C GLY A 291 2.72 -3.07 -31.73
N ARG A 292 2.43 -4.36 -31.58
CA ARG A 292 1.45 -5.06 -32.44
C ARG A 292 0.04 -4.58 -32.20
N ALA A 293 -0.35 -4.37 -30.94
CA ALA A 293 -1.66 -3.78 -30.62
C ALA A 293 -1.77 -2.35 -31.19
N TYR A 294 -0.72 -1.54 -31.06
CA TYR A 294 -0.64 -0.20 -31.61
C TYR A 294 -0.83 -0.18 -33.13
N ALA A 295 -0.16 -1.08 -33.85
CA ALA A 295 -0.36 -1.26 -35.29
C ALA A 295 -1.78 -1.73 -35.64
N ALA A 296 -2.39 -2.60 -34.82
CA ALA A 296 -3.76 -3.08 -35.02
C ALA A 296 -4.83 -2.00 -34.80
N PHE A 297 -4.50 -0.94 -34.05
CA PHE A 297 -5.32 0.25 -33.86
C PHE A 297 -4.84 1.43 -34.74
N ASP A 298 -4.26 1.13 -35.91
CA ASP A 298 -3.84 2.11 -36.92
C ASP A 298 -2.94 3.23 -36.38
N PHE A 299 -2.09 2.90 -35.40
CA PHE A 299 -1.21 3.84 -34.73
C PHE A 299 -1.96 5.04 -34.07
N GLY A 300 -3.21 4.82 -33.65
CA GLY A 300 -4.09 5.84 -33.04
C GLY A 300 -3.77 6.20 -31.58
N THR A 301 -4.54 7.11 -31.00
CA THR A 301 -4.26 7.73 -29.69
C THR A 301 -4.54 6.84 -28.47
N ILE A 302 -5.02 5.61 -28.66
CA ILE A 302 -5.50 4.75 -27.57
C ILE A 302 -4.39 4.29 -26.61
N PHE A 303 -3.13 4.37 -27.03
CA PHE A 303 -1.95 4.09 -26.20
C PHE A 303 -1.22 5.37 -25.72
N ASN A 304 -1.86 6.53 -25.86
CA ASN A 304 -1.41 7.73 -25.19
C ASN A 304 -1.78 7.68 -23.70
N LEU A 305 -0.93 8.27 -22.87
CA LEU A 305 -1.13 8.52 -21.46
C LEU A 305 -1.29 10.04 -21.26
N PRO A 306 -2.52 10.59 -21.33
CA PRO A 306 -2.77 12.02 -21.23
C PRO A 306 -2.88 12.46 -19.76
N PHE A 307 -1.75 12.67 -19.10
CA PHE A 307 -1.77 13.22 -17.75
C PHE A 307 -1.97 14.73 -17.77
N ALA A 308 -2.67 15.22 -16.75
CA ALA A 308 -2.88 16.64 -16.55
C ALA A 308 -2.77 17.00 -15.07
N VAL A 309 -2.09 18.10 -14.76
CA VAL A 309 -2.02 18.62 -13.38
C VAL A 309 -2.34 20.11 -13.36
N ALA A 310 -3.13 20.53 -12.38
CA ALA A 310 -3.38 21.94 -12.06
C ALA A 310 -2.44 22.38 -10.94
N PHE A 311 -1.71 23.47 -11.16
CA PHE A 311 -0.90 24.10 -10.14
C PHE A 311 -1.72 25.10 -9.32
N ARG A 312 -1.59 25.05 -8.00
CA ARG A 312 -2.25 25.98 -7.07
C ARG A 312 -1.48 27.29 -6.95
N GLU A 313 -0.15 27.18 -6.87
CA GLU A 313 0.78 28.29 -6.90
C GLU A 313 1.42 28.39 -8.29
N SER A 314 1.93 29.57 -8.66
CA SER A 314 2.61 29.71 -9.95
C SER A 314 3.90 28.90 -9.98
N VAL A 315 4.13 28.21 -11.09
CA VAL A 315 5.35 27.48 -11.39
C VAL A 315 6.16 28.26 -12.43
N ASP A 316 7.47 28.35 -12.21
CA ASP A 316 8.37 28.94 -13.19
C ASP A 316 8.59 27.93 -14.33
N GLU A 317 8.01 28.22 -15.50
CA GLU A 317 8.04 27.34 -16.66
C GLU A 317 9.44 27.17 -17.24
N VAL A 318 10.35 28.14 -17.04
CA VAL A 318 11.75 28.05 -17.52
C VAL A 318 12.53 27.09 -16.64
N ILE A 319 12.38 27.20 -15.31
CA ILE A 319 12.98 26.25 -14.35
C ILE A 319 12.40 24.86 -14.59
N PHE A 320 11.10 24.76 -14.84
CA PHE A 320 10.42 23.50 -15.14
C PHE A 320 10.95 22.85 -16.43
N GLU A 321 11.15 23.62 -17.51
CA GLU A 321 11.75 23.12 -18.75
C GLU A 321 13.18 22.59 -18.51
N GLN A 322 13.99 23.30 -17.72
CA GLN A 322 15.34 22.85 -17.38
C GLN A 322 15.32 21.54 -16.60
N ALA A 323 14.44 21.43 -15.61
CA ALA A 323 14.28 20.21 -14.81
C ALA A 323 13.81 19.02 -15.66
N LEU A 324 12.89 19.25 -16.60
CA LEU A 324 12.48 18.22 -17.56
C LEU A 324 13.59 17.82 -18.51
N ARG A 325 14.42 18.77 -18.95
CA ARG A 325 15.60 18.45 -19.76
C ARG A 325 16.54 17.50 -19.01
N ASP A 326 16.81 17.77 -17.73
CA ASP A 326 17.61 16.87 -16.89
C ASP A 326 17.00 15.47 -16.79
N LEU A 327 15.67 15.38 -16.67
CA LEU A 327 14.94 14.13 -16.64
C LEU A 327 15.07 13.35 -17.96
N VAL A 328 14.91 14.02 -19.11
CA VAL A 328 15.05 13.42 -20.45
C VAL A 328 16.48 12.98 -20.74
N GLU A 329 17.47 13.73 -20.24
CA GLU A 329 18.89 13.36 -20.34
C GLU A 329 19.18 12.08 -19.53
N ARG A 330 18.67 12.03 -18.29
CA ARG A 330 18.78 10.90 -17.37
C ARG A 330 18.11 9.64 -17.90
N HIS A 331 16.87 9.74 -18.36
CA HIS A 331 16.04 8.59 -18.74
C HIS A 331 15.97 8.40 -20.25
N ALA A 332 16.80 7.50 -20.76
CA ALA A 332 16.93 7.21 -22.19
C ALA A 332 15.60 6.95 -22.92
N SER A 333 14.65 6.26 -22.28
CA SER A 333 13.34 5.92 -22.88
C SER A 333 12.52 7.15 -23.27
N LEU A 334 12.65 8.28 -22.56
CA LEU A 334 11.95 9.53 -22.88
C LEU A 334 12.47 10.22 -24.14
N ARG A 335 13.67 9.85 -24.59
CA ARG A 335 14.31 10.32 -25.82
C ARG A 335 14.57 9.19 -26.82
N THR A 336 13.62 8.27 -26.92
CA THR A 336 13.72 7.10 -27.80
C THR A 336 12.66 7.14 -28.89
N THR A 337 13.08 6.90 -30.12
CA THR A 337 12.18 6.73 -31.28
C THR A 337 11.92 5.25 -31.52
N PHE A 338 10.74 4.91 -32.03
CA PHE A 338 10.28 3.55 -32.25
C PHE A 338 10.04 3.32 -33.73
N HIS A 339 10.67 2.29 -34.29
CA HIS A 339 10.69 2.03 -35.73
C HIS A 339 10.00 0.70 -36.00
N PHE A 340 8.98 0.73 -36.86
CA PHE A 340 8.13 -0.41 -37.19
C PHE A 340 8.34 -0.91 -38.64
N ASP A 341 9.15 -0.21 -39.44
CA ASP A 341 9.33 -0.46 -40.88
C ASP A 341 10.37 -1.57 -41.19
N GLU A 342 10.08 -2.35 -42.23
CA GLU A 342 10.91 -3.38 -42.91
C GLU A 342 11.96 -4.10 -42.04
N GLY A 343 11.49 -5.08 -41.27
CA GLY A 343 12.33 -5.99 -40.48
C GLY A 343 11.71 -6.29 -39.12
N GLU A 344 12.55 -6.63 -38.15
CA GLU A 344 12.14 -6.73 -36.75
C GLU A 344 12.04 -5.31 -36.15
N PRO A 345 10.90 -4.94 -35.51
CA PRO A 345 10.74 -3.64 -34.86
C PRO A 345 11.83 -3.36 -33.83
N TYR A 346 12.30 -2.10 -33.79
CA TYR A 346 13.42 -1.70 -32.94
C TYR A 346 13.25 -0.29 -32.41
N GLN A 347 13.93 -0.01 -31.29
CA GLN A 347 13.97 1.29 -30.66
C GLN A 347 15.35 1.93 -30.85
N ARG A 348 15.38 3.25 -31.05
CA ARG A 348 16.60 4.02 -31.31
C ARG A 348 16.69 5.21 -30.37
N LEU A 349 17.79 5.26 -29.63
CA LEU A 349 18.10 6.33 -28.71
C LEU A 349 18.50 7.62 -29.45
N VAL A 350 17.88 8.73 -29.09
CA VAL A 350 18.27 10.07 -29.57
C VAL A 350 19.40 10.61 -28.67
N PRO A 351 20.58 10.97 -29.23
CA PRO A 351 21.65 11.62 -28.47
C PRO A 351 21.21 12.94 -27.85
N VAL A 352 21.70 13.26 -26.65
CA VAL A 352 21.31 14.46 -25.88
C VAL A 352 21.56 15.74 -26.68
N GLU A 353 22.65 15.79 -27.43
CA GLU A 353 23.05 16.95 -28.24
C GLU A 353 22.07 17.22 -29.40
N ARG A 354 21.24 16.24 -29.75
CA ARG A 354 20.21 16.34 -30.78
C ARG A 354 18.81 16.63 -30.23
N LEU A 355 18.61 16.70 -28.91
CA LEU A 355 17.31 17.00 -28.33
C LEU A 355 16.71 18.33 -28.83
N GLY A 356 17.56 19.32 -29.13
CA GLY A 356 17.12 20.60 -29.70
C GLY A 356 16.53 20.52 -31.12
N GLN A 357 16.60 19.35 -31.78
CA GLN A 357 15.98 19.10 -33.08
C GLN A 357 14.51 18.67 -32.97
N TYR A 358 14.04 18.38 -31.76
CA TYR A 358 12.70 17.88 -31.49
C TYR A 358 11.90 18.92 -30.70
N GLN A 359 10.65 19.13 -31.08
CA GLN A 359 9.71 19.93 -30.30
C GLN A 359 8.92 19.02 -29.36
N TRP A 360 9.14 19.17 -28.05
CA TRP A 360 8.49 18.36 -27.02
C TRP A 360 8.02 19.16 -25.79
N PHE A 361 8.38 20.45 -25.71
CA PHE A 361 7.96 21.37 -24.65
C PHE A 361 7.29 22.62 -25.24
N TRP A 362 6.20 23.10 -24.64
CA TRP A 362 5.52 24.34 -25.01
C TRP A 362 5.14 25.12 -23.75
N SER A 363 5.68 26.33 -23.61
CA SER A 363 5.29 27.25 -22.53
C SER A 363 3.90 27.84 -22.77
N SER A 364 3.29 28.38 -21.71
CA SER A 364 1.97 29.02 -21.77
C SER A 364 1.91 30.25 -22.68
N GLN A 365 3.07 30.80 -23.06
CA GLN A 365 3.17 31.93 -23.99
C GLN A 365 2.91 31.54 -25.46
N HIS A 366 2.97 30.25 -25.80
CA HIS A 366 2.78 29.75 -27.16
C HIS A 366 1.33 29.27 -27.42
N GLY A 367 0.38 29.61 -26.54
CA GLY A 367 -0.95 29.01 -26.50
C GLY A 367 -2.06 29.87 -27.08
N ASP A 368 -2.27 29.81 -28.40
CA ASP A 368 -3.55 30.16 -29.00
C ASP A 368 -4.24 28.88 -29.49
N GLY A 369 -5.29 28.43 -28.76
CA GLY A 369 -6.22 27.38 -29.21
C GLY A 369 -5.98 25.94 -28.71
N ALA A 370 -4.92 25.66 -27.94
CA ALA A 370 -4.70 24.33 -27.36
C ALA A 370 -5.55 24.07 -26.12
N SER A 371 -6.02 22.84 -25.95
CA SER A 371 -6.76 22.36 -24.77
C SER A 371 -6.24 20.98 -24.34
N LEU A 372 -6.62 20.53 -23.13
CA LEU A 372 -6.31 19.18 -22.68
C LEU A 372 -6.84 18.12 -23.66
N ALA A 373 -8.03 18.33 -24.22
CA ALA A 373 -8.62 17.44 -25.22
C ALA A 373 -7.81 17.42 -26.53
N SER A 374 -7.32 18.57 -27.00
CA SER A 374 -6.50 18.60 -28.22
C SER A 374 -5.12 17.96 -28.02
N GLU A 375 -4.51 18.12 -26.84
CA GLU A 375 -3.24 17.44 -26.53
C GLU A 375 -3.45 15.93 -26.37
N ALA A 376 -4.48 15.49 -25.65
CA ALA A 376 -4.80 14.06 -25.51
C ALA A 376 -5.06 13.38 -26.88
N GLY A 377 -5.66 14.12 -27.82
CA GLY A 377 -5.93 13.67 -29.19
C GLY A 377 -4.72 13.71 -30.15
N HIS A 378 -3.51 14.05 -29.69
CA HIS A 378 -2.32 14.05 -30.55
C HIS A 378 -1.89 12.61 -30.89
N ALA A 379 -1.93 12.23 -32.17
CA ALA A 379 -1.37 10.98 -32.64
C ALA A 379 0.15 11.15 -32.86
N PHE A 380 0.97 10.41 -32.11
CA PHE A 380 2.43 10.45 -32.26
C PHE A 380 2.88 9.75 -33.55
N ASP A 381 3.80 10.36 -34.29
CA ASP A 381 4.71 9.61 -35.17
C ASP A 381 5.96 9.21 -34.37
N LEU A 382 5.92 8.06 -33.69
CA LEU A 382 7.01 7.60 -32.83
C LEU A 382 8.34 7.35 -33.56
N SER A 383 8.34 7.28 -34.89
CA SER A 383 9.57 7.13 -35.68
C SER A 383 10.32 8.45 -35.87
N ARG A 384 9.62 9.59 -35.66
CA ARG A 384 10.12 10.95 -35.95
C ARG A 384 9.97 11.92 -34.78
N GLU A 385 9.11 11.62 -33.82
CA GLU A 385 8.85 12.43 -32.63
C GLU A 385 9.36 11.73 -31.37
N LEU A 386 9.65 12.51 -30.33
CA LEU A 386 9.87 11.95 -29.00
C LEU A 386 8.52 11.46 -28.45
N PRO A 387 8.50 10.39 -27.63
CA PRO A 387 7.28 9.78 -27.12
C PRO A 387 6.64 10.60 -25.98
N MET A 388 6.84 11.91 -25.96
CA MET A 388 6.39 12.81 -24.92
C MET A 388 6.13 14.21 -25.46
N ARG A 389 5.06 14.84 -24.97
CA ARG A 389 4.71 16.23 -25.17
C ARG A 389 4.34 16.86 -23.84
N VAL A 390 4.96 18.00 -23.54
CA VAL A 390 4.75 18.75 -22.31
C VAL A 390 4.27 20.15 -22.67
N ARG A 391 3.07 20.52 -22.22
CA ARG A 391 2.49 21.81 -22.55
C ARG A 391 1.88 22.48 -21.34
N PHE A 392 2.29 23.72 -21.09
CA PHE A 392 1.59 24.61 -20.17
C PHE A 392 0.40 25.28 -20.87
N LEU A 393 -0.75 25.21 -20.21
CA LEU A 393 -2.00 25.86 -20.55
C LEU A 393 -2.35 26.86 -19.44
N ARG A 394 -3.10 27.90 -19.78
CA ARG A 394 -3.68 28.80 -18.79
C ARG A 394 -5.13 28.41 -18.54
N ASP A 395 -5.51 28.24 -17.28
CA ASP A 395 -6.91 28.14 -16.91
C ASP A 395 -7.61 29.48 -17.22
N ALA A 396 -8.54 29.44 -18.17
CA ALA A 396 -9.30 30.59 -18.61
C ALA A 396 -10.21 31.19 -17.52
N GLN A 397 -10.56 30.42 -16.48
CA GLN A 397 -11.48 30.86 -15.43
C GLN A 397 -10.76 31.47 -14.22
N HIS A 398 -9.62 30.90 -13.79
CA HIS A 398 -8.92 31.31 -12.57
C HIS A 398 -7.51 31.87 -12.80
N GLY A 399 -7.01 31.84 -14.05
CA GLY A 399 -5.66 32.29 -14.39
C GLY A 399 -4.53 31.39 -13.88
N GLY A 400 -4.87 30.20 -13.34
CA GLY A 400 -3.90 29.20 -12.89
C GLY A 400 -3.17 28.52 -14.04
N GLN A 401 -2.02 27.89 -13.73
CA GLN A 401 -1.26 27.10 -14.71
C GLN A 401 -1.71 25.65 -14.68
N VAL A 402 -1.98 25.10 -15.85
CA VAL A 402 -2.28 23.68 -16.06
C VAL A 402 -1.19 23.09 -16.92
N LEU A 403 -0.66 21.93 -16.54
CA LEU A 403 0.31 21.19 -17.35
C LEU A 403 -0.37 19.99 -17.97
N SER A 404 -0.31 19.87 -19.29
CA SER A 404 -0.53 18.63 -20.01
C SER A 404 0.80 17.90 -20.16
N LEU A 405 0.87 16.67 -19.65
CA LEU A 405 1.97 15.75 -19.81
C LEU A 405 1.44 14.54 -20.59
N LEU A 406 1.56 14.59 -21.91
CA LEU A 406 1.16 13.50 -22.79
C LEU A 406 2.38 12.62 -23.06
N VAL A 407 2.32 11.34 -22.73
CA VAL A 407 3.40 10.39 -22.98
C VAL A 407 2.85 9.18 -23.71
N HIS A 408 3.61 8.58 -24.64
CA HIS A 408 3.20 7.34 -25.28
C HIS A 408 3.57 6.13 -24.42
N HIS A 409 2.67 5.15 -24.30
CA HIS A 409 2.86 4.00 -23.42
C HIS A 409 4.07 3.10 -23.78
N MET A 410 4.60 3.20 -25.01
CA MET A 410 5.85 2.54 -25.42
C MET A 410 7.09 3.00 -24.63
N ALA A 411 7.06 4.23 -24.08
CA ALA A 411 8.20 4.82 -23.39
C ALA A 411 8.14 4.68 -21.87
N ILE A 412 6.94 4.59 -21.29
CA ILE A 412 6.73 4.57 -19.84
C ILE A 412 5.58 3.64 -19.46
N ASP A 413 5.62 3.16 -18.22
CA ASP A 413 4.51 2.55 -17.51
C ASP A 413 4.15 3.37 -16.25
N GLU A 414 3.14 2.92 -15.49
CA GLU A 414 2.73 3.59 -14.25
C GLU A 414 3.87 3.66 -13.21
N TRP A 415 4.69 2.60 -13.11
CA TRP A 415 5.87 2.62 -12.24
C TRP A 415 6.84 3.72 -12.66
N SER A 416 7.12 3.82 -13.97
CA SER A 416 7.98 4.85 -14.54
C SER A 416 7.47 6.25 -14.25
N LEU A 417 6.15 6.47 -14.28
CA LEU A 417 5.58 7.77 -13.95
C LEU A 417 5.95 8.21 -12.52
N ASN A 418 5.87 7.31 -11.55
CA ASN A 418 6.25 7.63 -10.17
C ASN A 418 7.75 7.96 -10.05
N VAL A 419 8.61 7.17 -10.70
CA VAL A 419 10.06 7.46 -10.77
C VAL A 419 10.33 8.81 -11.44
N MET A 420 9.65 9.10 -12.56
CA MET A 420 9.78 10.35 -13.29
C MET A 420 9.39 11.56 -12.44
N MET A 421 8.28 11.48 -11.72
CA MET A 421 7.78 12.60 -10.91
C MET A 421 8.68 12.84 -9.68
N GLN A 422 9.24 11.79 -9.08
CA GLN A 422 10.24 11.91 -8.01
C GLN A 422 11.50 12.62 -8.51
N ASP A 423 12.07 12.15 -9.63
CA ASP A 423 13.26 12.74 -10.24
C ASP A 423 12.99 14.18 -10.73
N LEU A 424 11.80 14.46 -11.26
CA LEU A 424 11.39 15.81 -11.67
C LEU A 424 11.35 16.77 -10.48
N SER A 425 10.82 16.33 -9.33
CA SER A 425 10.79 17.14 -8.11
C SER A 425 12.20 17.47 -7.61
N GLN A 426 13.10 16.49 -7.64
CA GLN A 426 14.51 16.69 -7.30
C GLN A 426 15.22 17.65 -8.29
N ALA A 427 14.98 17.47 -9.59
CA ALA A 427 15.54 18.32 -10.63
C ALA A 427 15.03 19.75 -10.53
N TYR A 428 13.73 19.94 -10.31
CA TYR A 428 13.13 21.26 -10.16
C TYR A 428 13.71 21.99 -8.94
N ALA A 429 13.80 21.32 -7.78
CA ALA A 429 14.38 21.91 -6.58
C ALA A 429 15.87 22.27 -6.75
N ALA A 430 16.62 21.49 -7.51
CA ALA A 430 18.01 21.81 -7.86
C ALA A 430 18.09 23.04 -8.77
N ARG A 431 17.31 23.06 -9.85
CA ARG A 431 17.29 24.18 -10.82
C ARG A 431 16.75 25.47 -10.22
N ALA A 432 15.78 25.39 -9.31
CA ALA A 432 15.30 26.54 -8.55
C ALA A 432 16.39 27.15 -7.65
N ALA A 433 17.34 26.35 -7.19
CA ALA A 433 18.53 26.79 -6.47
C ALA A 433 19.74 27.08 -7.39
N ASP A 434 19.50 27.29 -8.69
CA ASP A 434 20.51 27.58 -9.72
C ASP A 434 21.67 26.56 -9.79
N ARG A 435 21.35 25.28 -9.55
CA ARG A 435 22.30 24.16 -9.62
C ARG A 435 21.77 23.03 -10.48
N ALA A 436 22.68 22.25 -11.07
CA ALA A 436 22.30 20.99 -11.71
C ALA A 436 21.88 19.97 -10.64
N PRO A 437 20.93 19.06 -10.95
CA PRO A 437 20.63 17.94 -10.07
C PRO A 437 21.84 17.02 -9.92
N VAL A 438 22.00 16.46 -8.72
CA VAL A 438 23.01 15.45 -8.42
C VAL A 438 22.31 14.13 -8.28
N TRP A 439 22.64 13.19 -9.15
CA TRP A 439 22.10 11.83 -9.12
C TRP A 439 23.07 10.91 -8.38
N HIS A 440 22.60 10.25 -7.32
CA HIS A 440 23.44 9.33 -6.54
C HIS A 440 23.83 8.08 -7.34
N GLU A 441 22.95 7.62 -8.23
CA GLU A 441 23.14 6.45 -9.08
C GLU A 441 22.75 6.74 -10.54
N PRO A 442 23.43 6.12 -11.51
CA PRO A 442 23.02 6.18 -12.91
C PRO A 442 21.64 5.52 -13.07
N ALA A 443 20.77 6.11 -13.90
CA ALA A 443 19.54 5.44 -14.29
C ALA A 443 19.88 4.25 -15.20
N PRO A 444 19.44 3.01 -14.89
CA PRO A 444 19.69 1.88 -15.78
C PRO A 444 18.98 2.09 -17.12
N ALA A 445 19.59 1.63 -18.22
CA ALA A 445 19.02 1.85 -19.54
C ALA A 445 18.02 0.74 -19.91
N PHE A 446 16.78 1.13 -20.20
CA PHE A 446 15.75 0.20 -20.70
C PHE A 446 16.19 -0.57 -21.96
N HIS A 447 17.04 0.02 -22.80
CA HIS A 447 17.56 -0.60 -24.02
C HIS A 447 18.38 -1.87 -23.72
N GLU A 448 19.09 -1.89 -22.60
CA GLU A 448 19.86 -3.05 -22.15
C GLU A 448 18.93 -4.14 -21.65
N PHE A 449 17.92 -3.77 -20.86
CA PHE A 449 16.86 -4.69 -20.46
C PHE A 449 16.19 -5.33 -21.68
N ALA A 450 15.77 -4.52 -22.65
CA ALA A 450 15.12 -5.00 -23.87
C ALA A 450 16.00 -5.99 -24.64
N THR A 451 17.30 -5.71 -24.74
CA THR A 451 18.28 -6.61 -25.38
C THR A 451 18.42 -7.92 -24.60
N ARG A 452 18.59 -7.86 -23.27
CA ARG A 452 18.68 -9.05 -22.40
C ARG A 452 17.41 -9.90 -22.48
N ALA A 453 16.23 -9.29 -22.36
CA ALA A 453 14.95 -9.96 -22.41
C ALA A 453 14.70 -10.63 -23.77
N ARG A 454 15.08 -9.97 -24.88
CA ARG A 454 14.98 -10.56 -26.22
C ARG A 454 15.87 -11.79 -26.39
N ILE A 455 17.08 -11.79 -25.81
CA ILE A 455 18.00 -12.94 -25.85
C ILE A 455 17.48 -14.08 -24.97
N ALA A 456 16.94 -13.77 -23.79
CA ALA A 456 16.38 -14.76 -22.88
C ALA A 456 15.17 -15.50 -23.50
N GLY A 457 14.35 -14.78 -24.27
CA GLY A 457 13.14 -15.32 -24.88
C GLY A 457 12.05 -15.61 -23.84
N ILE A 458 11.01 -16.33 -24.27
CA ILE A 458 9.89 -16.70 -23.40
C ILE A 458 10.24 -17.98 -22.64
N ASN A 459 10.05 -17.98 -21.33
CA ASN A 459 10.23 -19.16 -20.52
C ASN A 459 9.11 -20.20 -20.79
N PRO A 460 9.40 -21.39 -21.31
CA PRO A 460 8.38 -22.39 -21.65
C PRO A 460 7.57 -22.87 -20.44
N ARG A 461 8.15 -22.88 -19.23
CA ARG A 461 7.43 -23.27 -18.01
C ARG A 461 6.41 -22.22 -17.61
N HIS A 462 6.75 -20.95 -17.77
CA HIS A 462 5.84 -19.86 -17.47
C HIS A 462 4.69 -19.81 -18.48
N LEU A 463 4.98 -20.08 -19.75
CA LEU A 463 3.93 -20.22 -20.76
C LEU A 463 3.00 -21.40 -20.43
N ALA A 464 3.55 -22.55 -20.04
CA ALA A 464 2.77 -23.73 -19.67
C ALA A 464 1.82 -23.46 -18.49
N TYR A 465 2.28 -22.75 -17.46
CA TYR A 465 1.44 -22.33 -16.33
C TYR A 465 0.17 -21.61 -16.79
N TRP A 466 0.32 -20.64 -17.70
CA TRP A 466 -0.82 -19.87 -18.20
C TRP A 466 -1.71 -20.68 -19.13
N THR A 467 -1.14 -21.50 -20.02
CA THR A 467 -1.94 -22.35 -20.91
C THR A 467 -2.75 -23.37 -20.12
N ASP A 468 -2.19 -23.92 -19.03
CA ASP A 468 -2.90 -24.86 -18.17
C ASP A 468 -4.02 -24.16 -17.37
N MET A 469 -3.76 -22.97 -16.82
CA MET A 469 -4.77 -22.19 -16.08
C MET A 469 -5.97 -21.81 -16.97
N LEU A 470 -5.70 -21.42 -18.21
CA LEU A 470 -6.68 -20.83 -19.12
C LEU A 470 -7.22 -21.81 -20.17
N ALA A 471 -6.80 -23.08 -20.11
CA ALA A 471 -7.34 -24.15 -20.93
C ALA A 471 -8.87 -24.25 -20.75
N ASP A 472 -9.59 -24.26 -21.87
CA ASP A 472 -11.05 -24.36 -21.90
C ASP A 472 -11.79 -23.30 -21.06
N ALA A 473 -11.17 -22.14 -20.82
CA ALA A 473 -11.83 -21.05 -20.11
C ALA A 473 -12.89 -20.36 -20.99
N THR A 474 -14.02 -20.00 -20.38
CA THR A 474 -15.06 -19.21 -21.03
C THR A 474 -14.52 -17.84 -21.43
N ARG A 475 -14.59 -17.52 -22.73
CA ARG A 475 -14.05 -16.29 -23.29
C ARG A 475 -15.05 -15.14 -23.20
N GLY A 476 -14.54 -13.95 -22.87
CA GLY A 476 -15.34 -12.74 -22.76
C GLY A 476 -16.39 -12.78 -21.65
N LEU A 477 -17.36 -11.87 -21.73
CA LEU A 477 -18.44 -11.68 -20.79
C LEU A 477 -19.73 -11.33 -21.54
N ARG A 478 -20.80 -12.09 -21.26
CA ARG A 478 -22.15 -11.79 -21.73
C ARG A 478 -23.06 -11.58 -20.52
N LEU A 479 -23.62 -10.38 -20.42
CA LEU A 479 -24.63 -10.07 -19.41
C LEU A 479 -26.03 -10.20 -20.02
N PRO A 480 -27.05 -10.62 -19.24
CA PRO A 480 -28.43 -10.64 -19.70
C PRO A 480 -28.88 -9.26 -20.20
N SER A 481 -29.55 -9.22 -21.35
CA SER A 481 -30.15 -7.98 -21.86
C SER A 481 -31.36 -7.58 -21.01
N PRO A 482 -31.56 -6.28 -20.72
CA PRO A 482 -32.76 -5.80 -20.08
C PRO A 482 -34.02 -6.13 -20.91
N VAL A 483 -35.13 -6.42 -20.25
CA VAL A 483 -36.40 -6.72 -20.92
C VAL A 483 -36.84 -5.51 -21.74
N GLY A 484 -36.98 -5.68 -23.06
CA GLY A 484 -37.45 -4.62 -23.96
C GLY A 484 -36.35 -3.81 -24.64
N GLU A 485 -35.07 -3.99 -24.29
CA GLU A 485 -33.95 -3.45 -25.07
C GLU A 485 -33.63 -4.41 -26.22
N GLY A 486 -33.60 -3.88 -27.45
CA GLY A 486 -33.05 -4.62 -28.60
C GLY A 486 -31.56 -4.89 -28.41
N ALA A 487 -31.04 -5.93 -29.06
CA ALA A 487 -29.60 -6.24 -29.00
C ALA A 487 -28.78 -5.00 -29.37
N VAL A 488 -27.76 -4.68 -28.58
CA VAL A 488 -26.84 -3.58 -28.89
C VAL A 488 -26.23 -3.83 -30.26
N ALA A 489 -26.39 -2.89 -31.19
CA ALA A 489 -25.93 -3.05 -32.56
C ALA A 489 -24.40 -3.05 -32.60
N SER A 490 -23.81 -4.18 -32.96
CA SER A 490 -22.37 -4.35 -33.10
C SER A 490 -21.90 -3.74 -34.43
N THR A 491 -21.63 -2.43 -34.48
CA THR A 491 -20.95 -1.81 -35.64
C THR A 491 -20.07 -0.60 -35.29
N GLU A 492 -18.91 -0.57 -35.97
CA GLU A 492 -18.02 0.53 -36.39
C GLU A 492 -17.21 1.38 -35.39
N SER A 493 -17.44 1.35 -34.08
CA SER A 493 -16.41 1.84 -33.14
C SER A 493 -16.40 1.04 -31.84
N ALA A 494 -15.73 -0.11 -31.87
CA ALA A 494 -15.59 -1.01 -30.73
C ALA A 494 -14.82 -0.39 -29.55
N ILE A 495 -14.36 0.86 -29.63
CA ILE A 495 -13.59 1.53 -28.58
C ILE A 495 -14.35 2.66 -27.89
N GLN A 496 -15.48 3.14 -28.41
CA GLN A 496 -16.25 4.21 -27.77
C GLN A 496 -16.75 3.74 -26.40
N ALA A 497 -16.50 4.56 -25.38
CA ALA A 497 -16.80 4.22 -24.01
C ALA A 497 -17.55 5.32 -23.27
N GLN A 498 -18.26 4.91 -22.22
CA GLN A 498 -18.75 5.77 -21.16
C GLN A 498 -18.13 5.33 -19.84
N TRP A 499 -18.16 6.21 -18.85
CA TRP A 499 -17.64 5.91 -17.53
C TRP A 499 -18.53 6.46 -16.42
N PHE A 500 -18.42 5.86 -15.25
CA PHE A 500 -19.01 6.33 -14.00
C PHE A 500 -18.05 6.01 -12.84
N GLU A 501 -18.35 6.56 -11.66
CA GLU A 501 -17.54 6.35 -10.47
C GLU A 501 -18.40 5.82 -9.32
N ILE A 502 -17.84 4.89 -8.56
CA ILE A 502 -18.32 4.47 -7.24
C ILE A 502 -17.33 5.01 -6.20
N THR A 503 -17.83 5.75 -5.23
CA THR A 503 -17.02 6.33 -4.14
C THR A 503 -17.50 5.77 -2.81
N PRO A 504 -16.92 4.65 -2.32
CA PRO A 504 -17.22 4.14 -0.99
C PRO A 504 -17.03 5.20 0.10
N SER A 505 -17.85 5.15 1.15
CA SER A 505 -17.63 6.00 2.32
C SER A 505 -16.31 5.64 3.01
N GLN A 506 -15.76 6.57 3.81
CA GLN A 506 -14.56 6.30 4.60
C GLN A 506 -14.75 5.07 5.50
N ALA A 507 -15.90 5.00 6.19
CA ALA A 507 -16.22 3.89 7.07
C ALA A 507 -16.23 2.53 6.33
N LEU A 508 -16.83 2.48 5.14
CA LEU A 508 -16.83 1.26 4.33
C LEU A 508 -15.41 0.90 3.85
N THR A 509 -14.61 1.91 3.48
CA THR A 509 -13.22 1.69 3.07
C THR A 509 -12.38 1.09 4.20
N ASP A 510 -12.52 1.62 5.43
CA ASP A 510 -11.81 1.13 6.61
C ASP A 510 -12.26 -0.30 6.98
N GLU A 511 -13.55 -0.60 6.82
CA GLU A 511 -14.10 -1.94 7.01
C GLU A 511 -13.59 -2.95 5.98
N LEU A 512 -13.53 -2.57 4.70
CA LEU A 512 -12.99 -3.42 3.63
C LEU A 512 -11.50 -3.71 3.85
N GLN A 513 -10.73 -2.75 4.36
CA GLN A 513 -9.33 -2.97 4.73
C GLN A 513 -9.18 -3.93 5.91
N ARG A 514 -10.01 -3.76 6.95
CA ARG A 514 -10.05 -4.71 8.07
C ARG A 514 -10.42 -6.11 7.58
N PHE A 515 -11.41 -6.21 6.70
CA PHE A 515 -11.81 -7.46 6.08
C PHE A 515 -10.65 -8.09 5.28
N ALA A 516 -9.91 -7.28 4.52
CA ALA A 516 -8.73 -7.73 3.78
C ALA A 516 -7.70 -8.36 4.74
N ARG A 517 -7.36 -7.65 5.83
CA ARG A 517 -6.42 -8.13 6.86
C ARG A 517 -6.87 -9.44 7.50
N LEU A 518 -8.14 -9.52 7.94
CA LEU A 518 -8.69 -10.71 8.58
C LEU A 518 -8.70 -11.95 7.67
N ASN A 519 -8.65 -11.76 6.34
CA ASN A 519 -8.70 -12.83 5.35
C ASN A 519 -7.40 -12.94 4.54
N ASN A 520 -6.27 -12.47 5.07
CA ASN A 520 -4.92 -12.56 4.45
C ASN A 520 -4.88 -12.03 3.00
N ALA A 521 -5.59 -10.94 2.73
CA ALA A 521 -5.75 -10.36 1.41
C ALA A 521 -5.33 -8.89 1.37
N SER A 522 -5.03 -8.40 0.16
CA SER A 522 -4.93 -6.96 -0.11
C SER A 522 -6.31 -6.36 -0.31
N LEU A 523 -6.42 -5.03 -0.15
CA LEU A 523 -7.63 -4.29 -0.57
C LEU A 523 -7.93 -4.53 -2.06
N PHE A 524 -6.88 -4.63 -2.89
CA PHE A 524 -7.02 -5.02 -4.30
C PHE A 524 -7.71 -6.38 -4.45
N GLY A 525 -7.26 -7.40 -3.72
CA GLY A 525 -7.86 -8.75 -3.76
C GLY A 525 -9.33 -8.76 -3.30
N VAL A 526 -9.67 -7.96 -2.29
CA VAL A 526 -11.06 -7.76 -1.83
C VAL A 526 -11.91 -7.13 -2.93
N LEU A 527 -11.49 -6.00 -3.49
CA LEU A 527 -12.26 -5.28 -4.52
C LEU A 527 -12.36 -6.07 -5.83
N TYR A 528 -11.28 -6.75 -6.21
CA TYR A 528 -11.24 -7.66 -7.35
C TYR A 528 -12.29 -8.76 -7.19
N THR A 529 -12.35 -9.38 -6.00
CA THR A 529 -13.35 -10.41 -5.69
C THR A 529 -14.76 -9.83 -5.64
N ALA A 530 -14.94 -8.62 -5.12
CA ALA A 530 -16.24 -7.94 -5.10
C ALA A 530 -16.77 -7.70 -6.52
N ILE A 531 -15.92 -7.21 -7.43
CA ILE A 531 -16.26 -7.00 -8.84
C ILE A 531 -16.59 -8.34 -9.52
N ALA A 532 -15.77 -9.37 -9.30
CA ALA A 532 -16.01 -10.70 -9.87
C ALA A 532 -17.34 -11.29 -9.39
N LEU A 533 -17.65 -11.20 -8.09
CA LEU A 533 -18.92 -11.67 -7.50
C LEU A 533 -20.13 -10.87 -7.99
N ALA A 534 -20.01 -9.56 -8.12
CA ALA A 534 -21.05 -8.71 -8.69
C ALA A 534 -21.39 -9.14 -10.13
N LEU A 535 -20.38 -9.36 -10.96
CA LEU A 535 -20.56 -9.84 -12.33
C LEU A 535 -21.11 -11.27 -12.38
N HIS A 536 -20.66 -12.15 -11.49
CA HIS A 536 -21.24 -13.49 -11.32
C HIS A 536 -22.74 -13.43 -11.07
N LYS A 537 -23.18 -12.57 -10.15
CA LYS A 537 -24.60 -12.46 -9.78
C LYS A 537 -25.46 -11.78 -10.83
N VAL A 538 -24.94 -10.73 -11.48
CA VAL A 538 -25.65 -10.04 -12.57
C VAL A 538 -25.73 -10.93 -13.82
N GLY A 539 -24.68 -11.70 -14.09
CA GLY A 539 -24.55 -12.55 -15.28
C GLY A 539 -25.00 -14.00 -15.12
N ASN A 540 -25.22 -14.47 -13.89
CA ASN A 540 -25.37 -15.90 -13.55
C ASN A 540 -24.22 -16.76 -14.12
N LEU A 541 -22.98 -16.34 -13.87
CA LEU A 541 -21.77 -16.92 -14.46
C LEU A 541 -21.21 -18.06 -13.61
N GLU A 542 -20.85 -19.21 -14.17
CA GLU A 542 -20.13 -20.24 -13.41
C GLU A 542 -18.64 -19.92 -13.23
N GLU A 543 -18.10 -19.15 -14.17
CA GLU A 543 -16.72 -18.68 -14.17
C GLU A 543 -16.58 -17.36 -14.94
N LEU A 544 -15.46 -16.67 -14.72
CA LEU A 544 -15.10 -15.44 -15.40
C LEU A 544 -13.58 -15.36 -15.58
N VAL A 545 -13.13 -15.01 -16.80
CA VAL A 545 -11.74 -14.64 -17.04
C VAL A 545 -11.62 -13.13 -16.91
N ILE A 546 -10.71 -12.68 -16.07
CA ILE A 546 -10.47 -11.27 -15.77
C ILE A 546 -9.02 -10.95 -16.06
N GLY A 547 -8.77 -9.88 -16.80
CA GLY A 547 -7.43 -9.35 -17.03
C GLY A 547 -6.98 -8.41 -15.92
N THR A 548 -5.68 -8.39 -15.64
CA THR A 548 -5.07 -7.37 -14.77
C THR A 548 -3.65 -7.03 -15.20
N SER A 549 -3.17 -5.86 -14.79
CA SER A 549 -1.79 -5.43 -14.99
C SER A 549 -0.84 -6.17 -14.06
N ALA A 550 0.32 -6.54 -14.57
CA ALA A 550 1.49 -6.90 -13.78
C ALA A 550 2.63 -5.95 -14.14
N SER A 551 3.50 -5.62 -13.16
CA SER A 551 4.57 -4.63 -13.37
C SER A 551 5.55 -5.04 -14.47
N GLY A 552 5.73 -6.35 -14.70
CA GLY A 552 6.76 -6.92 -15.57
C GLY A 552 8.20 -6.66 -15.09
N ARG A 553 8.36 -6.08 -13.88
CA ARG A 553 9.65 -5.77 -13.25
C ARG A 553 9.95 -6.80 -12.18
N THR A 554 10.61 -7.88 -12.59
CA THR A 554 11.04 -8.96 -11.69
C THR A 554 12.51 -8.86 -11.31
N ASP A 555 13.28 -8.03 -12.01
CA ASP A 555 14.71 -7.80 -11.81
C ASP A 555 14.90 -6.47 -11.05
N PRO A 556 15.35 -6.49 -9.78
CA PRO A 556 15.55 -5.32 -8.95
C PRO A 556 16.47 -4.25 -9.54
N ASP A 557 17.43 -4.64 -10.39
CA ASP A 557 18.33 -3.70 -11.06
C ASP A 557 17.57 -2.69 -11.93
N TYR A 558 16.34 -3.02 -12.34
CA TYR A 558 15.52 -2.17 -13.20
C TYR A 558 14.39 -1.43 -12.47
N TYR A 559 14.30 -1.48 -11.13
CA TYR A 559 13.24 -0.77 -10.40
C TYR A 559 13.30 0.77 -10.55
N ASN A 560 14.49 1.34 -10.76
CA ASN A 560 14.65 2.78 -10.99
C ASN A 560 14.71 3.14 -12.50
N THR A 561 14.37 2.20 -13.39
CA THR A 561 14.41 2.42 -14.85
C THR A 561 13.09 2.99 -15.37
N VAL A 562 13.14 4.07 -16.14
CA VAL A 562 11.97 4.55 -16.90
C VAL A 562 11.88 3.76 -18.22
N GLY A 563 10.73 3.14 -18.48
CA GLY A 563 10.52 2.26 -19.63
C GLY A 563 9.16 1.55 -19.58
N TYR A 564 8.81 0.79 -20.61
CA TYR A 564 7.57 0.00 -20.64
C TYR A 564 7.83 -1.46 -20.27
N PHE A 565 7.52 -1.83 -19.03
CA PHE A 565 7.67 -3.20 -18.52
C PHE A 565 6.32 -3.90 -18.36
N THR A 566 5.24 -3.15 -18.15
CA THR A 566 3.92 -3.69 -17.84
C THR A 566 3.49 -4.79 -18.80
N THR A 567 3.09 -5.92 -18.23
CA THR A 567 2.42 -7.01 -18.92
C THR A 567 0.97 -7.11 -18.46
N MET A 568 0.16 -7.84 -19.23
CA MET A 568 -1.20 -8.20 -18.82
C MET A 568 -1.24 -9.69 -18.55
N VAL A 569 -1.83 -10.05 -17.41
CA VAL A 569 -2.13 -11.44 -17.05
C VAL A 569 -3.63 -11.65 -17.00
N ALA A 570 -4.08 -12.90 -17.09
CA ALA A 570 -5.50 -13.24 -17.08
C ALA A 570 -5.78 -14.34 -16.05
N HIS A 571 -6.75 -14.11 -15.17
CA HIS A 571 -7.12 -15.03 -14.10
C HIS A 571 -8.49 -15.63 -14.37
N ARG A 572 -8.59 -16.95 -14.34
CA ARG A 572 -9.85 -17.68 -14.39
C ARG A 572 -10.40 -17.84 -12.97
N VAL A 573 -11.45 -17.10 -12.65
CA VAL A 573 -12.16 -17.19 -11.37
C VAL A 573 -13.37 -18.11 -11.55
N ARG A 574 -13.53 -19.11 -10.67
CA ARG A 574 -14.69 -20.01 -10.64
C ARG A 574 -15.51 -19.73 -9.39
N PHE A 575 -16.83 -19.77 -9.53
CA PHE A 575 -17.76 -19.44 -8.46
C PHE A 575 -18.38 -20.72 -7.88
N GLU A 576 -18.03 -21.05 -6.64
CA GLU A 576 -18.59 -22.18 -5.92
C GLU A 576 -19.69 -21.70 -4.97
N PRO A 577 -20.98 -22.09 -5.15
CA PRO A 577 -22.08 -21.51 -4.37
C PRO A 577 -21.95 -21.71 -2.85
N GLN A 578 -21.31 -22.80 -2.41
CA GLN A 578 -21.10 -23.13 -0.99
C GLN A 578 -19.77 -22.62 -0.43
N GLN A 579 -18.99 -21.86 -1.21
CA GLN A 579 -17.76 -21.24 -0.71
C GLN A 579 -18.11 -20.03 0.17
N ALA A 580 -17.43 -19.90 1.31
CA ALA A 580 -17.53 -18.72 2.15
C ALA A 580 -16.82 -17.52 1.51
N LEU A 581 -17.36 -16.30 1.66
CA LEU A 581 -16.82 -15.09 1.02
C LEU A 581 -15.36 -14.82 1.41
N GLY A 582 -15.01 -14.99 2.70
CA GLY A 582 -13.63 -14.84 3.17
C GLY A 582 -12.67 -15.81 2.49
N ARG A 583 -13.08 -17.08 2.35
CA ARG A 583 -12.29 -18.12 1.65
C ARG A 583 -12.15 -17.83 0.16
N MET A 584 -13.17 -17.24 -0.46
CA MET A 584 -13.10 -16.84 -1.87
C MET A 584 -12.09 -15.69 -2.05
N VAL A 585 -12.14 -14.67 -1.19
CA VAL A 585 -11.19 -13.54 -1.22
C VAL A 585 -9.76 -14.01 -1.01
N GLU A 586 -9.53 -14.92 -0.06
CA GLU A 586 -8.22 -15.54 0.16
C GLU A 586 -7.73 -16.33 -1.06
N SER A 587 -8.63 -17.12 -1.69
CA SER A 587 -8.29 -17.94 -2.87
C SER A 587 -7.98 -17.08 -4.09
N VAL A 588 -8.76 -16.02 -4.34
CA VAL A 588 -8.54 -15.07 -5.44
C VAL A 588 -7.26 -14.26 -5.21
N SER A 589 -7.01 -13.83 -3.97
CA SER A 589 -5.76 -13.13 -3.63
C SER A 589 -4.55 -14.02 -3.88
N SER A 590 -4.61 -15.29 -3.44
CA SER A 590 -3.55 -16.28 -3.70
C SER A 590 -3.35 -16.51 -5.21
N LEU A 591 -4.43 -16.66 -5.97
CA LEU A 591 -4.40 -16.81 -7.43
C LEU A 591 -3.67 -15.65 -8.12
N ILE A 592 -3.99 -14.41 -7.73
CA ILE A 592 -3.34 -13.22 -8.29
C ILE A 592 -1.85 -13.23 -7.94
N ASN A 593 -1.53 -13.40 -6.66
CA ASN A 593 -0.16 -13.28 -6.14
C ASN A 593 0.77 -14.37 -6.69
N ASP A 594 0.33 -15.63 -6.66
CA ASP A 594 1.11 -16.78 -7.12
C ASP A 594 1.38 -16.69 -8.64
N SER A 595 0.48 -16.05 -9.38
CA SER A 595 0.64 -15.85 -10.82
C SER A 595 1.71 -14.82 -11.20
N MET A 596 2.09 -13.91 -10.29
CA MET A 596 3.04 -12.82 -10.59
C MET A 596 4.43 -13.34 -10.97
N ALA A 597 4.84 -14.51 -10.44
CA ALA A 597 6.11 -15.15 -10.80
C ALA A 597 6.19 -15.57 -12.29
N TYR A 598 5.04 -15.63 -12.97
CA TYR A 598 4.91 -16.05 -14.37
C TYR A 598 4.51 -14.88 -15.29
N ALA A 599 4.46 -13.65 -14.77
CA ALA A 599 3.94 -12.49 -15.49
C ALA A 599 4.87 -11.95 -16.59
N ASP A 600 6.04 -12.55 -16.81
CA ASP A 600 6.98 -12.22 -17.89
C ASP A 600 6.49 -12.67 -19.28
N VAL A 601 5.49 -13.55 -19.35
CA VAL A 601 4.90 -14.03 -20.60
C VAL A 601 3.82 -13.04 -21.10
N PRO A 602 3.97 -12.43 -22.29
CA PRO A 602 2.94 -11.54 -22.83
C PRO A 602 1.63 -12.29 -23.12
N LEU A 603 0.49 -11.68 -22.79
CA LEU A 603 -0.85 -12.25 -23.02
C LEU A 603 -1.05 -12.78 -24.44
N GLU A 604 -0.56 -12.06 -25.44
CA GLU A 604 -0.68 -12.49 -26.84
C GLU A 604 -0.03 -13.86 -27.09
N GLN A 605 1.10 -14.14 -26.45
CA GLN A 605 1.81 -15.41 -26.58
C GLN A 605 1.04 -16.54 -25.90
N ILE A 606 0.38 -16.24 -24.78
CA ILE A 606 -0.54 -17.17 -24.11
C ILE A 606 -1.72 -17.49 -25.02
N GLN A 607 -2.36 -16.46 -25.60
CA GLN A 607 -3.49 -16.63 -26.53
C GLN A 607 -3.09 -17.42 -27.79
N GLN A 608 -1.94 -17.14 -28.38
CA GLN A 608 -1.40 -17.89 -29.52
C GLN A 608 -1.17 -19.36 -29.18
N ALA A 609 -0.61 -19.65 -28.00
CA ALA A 609 -0.41 -21.02 -27.53
C ALA A 609 -1.73 -21.76 -27.25
N LEU A 610 -2.79 -21.05 -26.87
CA LEU A 610 -4.16 -21.55 -26.74
C LEU A 610 -4.90 -21.68 -28.10
N GLY A 611 -4.20 -21.43 -29.22
CA GLY A 611 -4.76 -21.54 -30.57
C GLY A 611 -5.68 -20.38 -30.97
N MET A 612 -5.63 -19.25 -30.27
CA MET A 612 -6.38 -18.05 -30.63
C MET A 612 -5.70 -17.28 -31.75
N THR A 613 -6.51 -16.65 -32.57
CA THR A 613 -6.12 -15.74 -33.65
C THR A 613 -6.51 -14.30 -33.28
N ALA A 614 -6.00 -13.31 -34.02
CA ALA A 614 -6.40 -11.92 -33.81
C ALA A 614 -7.92 -11.69 -33.96
N ALA A 615 -8.60 -12.53 -34.77
CA ALA A 615 -10.05 -12.45 -34.97
C ALA A 615 -10.87 -12.87 -33.74
N ASP A 616 -10.26 -13.61 -32.79
CA ASP A 616 -10.91 -14.02 -31.55
C ASP A 616 -10.98 -12.90 -30.50
N GLY A 617 -10.24 -11.80 -30.71
CA GLY A 617 -10.12 -10.71 -29.74
C GLY A 617 -9.31 -11.11 -28.49
N LEU A 618 -9.60 -10.45 -27.37
CA LEU A 618 -8.99 -10.79 -26.08
C LEU A 618 -9.74 -11.95 -25.40
N LEU A 619 -9.02 -12.73 -24.60
CA LEU A 619 -9.57 -13.84 -23.82
C LEU A 619 -10.61 -13.37 -22.78
N PHE A 620 -10.45 -12.14 -22.29
CA PHE A 620 -11.31 -11.51 -21.30
C PHE A 620 -11.90 -10.21 -21.83
N ASP A 621 -13.06 -9.84 -21.28
CA ASP A 621 -13.68 -8.53 -21.50
C ASP A 621 -13.54 -7.60 -20.31
N VAL A 622 -13.31 -8.17 -19.13
CA VAL A 622 -13.23 -7.48 -17.85
C VAL A 622 -11.77 -7.29 -17.51
N TYR A 623 -11.40 -6.05 -17.23
CA TYR A 623 -10.05 -5.67 -16.84
C TYR A 623 -10.09 -4.92 -15.52
N ILE A 624 -9.30 -5.35 -14.53
CA ILE A 624 -9.25 -4.72 -13.20
C ILE A 624 -7.81 -4.30 -12.92
N GLN A 625 -7.60 -3.05 -12.54
CA GLN A 625 -6.30 -2.52 -12.13
C GLN A 625 -6.44 -1.63 -10.89
N ILE A 626 -5.33 -1.44 -10.18
CA ILE A 626 -5.23 -0.54 -9.03
C ILE A 626 -4.13 0.49 -9.26
N HIS A 627 -4.45 1.73 -8.94
CA HIS A 627 -3.57 2.88 -8.92
C HIS A 627 -3.44 3.35 -7.47
N ALA A 628 -2.32 3.04 -6.82
CA ALA A 628 -2.07 3.40 -5.43
C ALA A 628 -1.05 4.54 -5.36
N ASN A 629 -1.39 5.62 -4.64
CA ASN A 629 -0.53 6.77 -4.37
C ASN A 629 0.15 7.35 -5.63
N ASN A 630 -0.64 7.74 -6.62
CA ASN A 630 -0.07 8.26 -7.86
C ASN A 630 0.74 9.56 -7.61
N ALA A 631 1.89 9.70 -8.29
CA ALA A 631 2.76 10.85 -8.10
C ALA A 631 2.27 12.15 -8.78
N LEU A 632 1.01 12.18 -9.24
CA LEU A 632 0.38 13.34 -9.89
C LEU A 632 -0.34 14.26 -8.90
N ASN A 633 -0.26 13.96 -7.60
CA ASN A 633 -0.74 14.78 -6.51
C ASN A 633 0.42 15.06 -5.56
N GLY A 634 0.82 16.32 -5.39
CA GLY A 634 2.01 16.61 -4.60
C GLY A 634 2.41 18.09 -4.59
N ALA A 635 3.68 18.34 -4.30
CA ALA A 635 4.27 19.66 -4.35
C ALA A 635 5.71 19.60 -4.89
N LEU A 636 6.07 20.59 -5.71
CA LEU A 636 7.47 20.91 -6.01
C LEU A 636 8.01 21.85 -4.94
N ARG A 637 9.34 21.91 -4.81
CA ARG A 637 10.02 22.89 -3.94
C ARG A 637 10.66 23.96 -4.79
N GLY A 638 10.28 25.21 -4.56
CA GLY A 638 10.90 26.37 -5.22
C GLY A 638 12.18 26.82 -4.52
N ALA A 639 12.67 28.00 -4.92
CA ALA A 639 14.02 28.48 -4.60
C ALA A 639 14.23 28.75 -3.11
N ASP A 640 13.18 29.23 -2.43
CA ASP A 640 13.16 29.56 -1.00
C ASP A 640 12.63 28.37 -0.16
N GLY A 641 12.44 27.20 -0.79
CA GLY A 641 11.86 26.01 -0.17
C GLY A 641 10.32 26.05 -0.10
N GLU A 642 9.69 27.04 -0.74
CA GLU A 642 8.25 27.18 -0.86
C GLU A 642 7.63 25.98 -1.60
N ALA A 643 6.45 25.55 -1.15
CA ALA A 643 5.74 24.43 -1.74
C ALA A 643 4.84 24.91 -2.90
N ILE A 644 5.13 24.45 -4.12
CA ILE A 644 4.31 24.67 -5.32
C ILE A 644 3.45 23.43 -5.52
N ARG A 645 2.23 23.47 -5.01
CA ARG A 645 1.30 22.34 -4.98
C ARG A 645 0.64 22.14 -6.33
N TYR A 646 0.49 20.88 -6.69
CA TYR A 646 -0.24 20.48 -7.88
C TYR A 646 -1.18 19.31 -7.56
N ARG A 647 -2.27 19.24 -8.33
CA ARG A 647 -3.26 18.17 -8.24
C ARG A 647 -3.57 17.66 -9.62
N GLN A 648 -3.74 16.36 -9.74
CA GLN A 648 -4.18 15.73 -10.98
C GLN A 648 -5.55 16.27 -11.41
N ILE A 649 -5.70 16.51 -12.70
CA ILE A 649 -6.99 16.63 -13.36
C ILE A 649 -7.31 15.26 -13.95
N ASP A 650 -8.43 14.68 -13.54
CA ASP A 650 -8.83 13.35 -14.02
C ASP A 650 -9.08 13.39 -15.55
N PRO A 651 -8.56 12.41 -16.31
CA PRO A 651 -8.74 12.36 -17.74
C PRO A 651 -10.18 12.01 -18.11
N ASP A 652 -10.67 12.55 -19.23
CA ASP A 652 -11.95 12.11 -19.79
C ASP A 652 -11.79 10.74 -20.46
N LYS A 653 -12.55 9.74 -20.00
CA LYS A 653 -12.47 8.35 -20.45
C LYS A 653 -13.51 8.06 -21.52
N SER A 654 -13.28 8.59 -22.72
CA SER A 654 -14.19 8.44 -23.87
C SER A 654 -13.89 7.20 -24.73
N GLN A 655 -12.79 6.51 -24.46
CA GLN A 655 -12.37 5.30 -25.17
C GLN A 655 -11.90 4.21 -24.22
N SER A 656 -12.09 2.94 -24.58
CA SER A 656 -11.51 1.79 -23.89
C SER A 656 -11.22 0.64 -24.85
N MET A 657 -10.10 -0.06 -24.61
CA MET A 657 -9.78 -1.32 -25.31
C MET A 657 -10.54 -2.52 -24.73
N PHE A 658 -11.06 -2.40 -23.52
CA PHE A 658 -11.71 -3.49 -22.80
C PHE A 658 -13.22 -3.30 -22.81
N GLY A 659 -13.96 -4.40 -22.75
CA GLY A 659 -15.42 -4.34 -22.65
C GLY A 659 -15.86 -3.60 -21.39
N MET A 660 -15.26 -3.95 -20.25
CA MET A 660 -15.37 -3.25 -18.97
C MET A 660 -14.00 -3.12 -18.33
N GLN A 661 -13.65 -1.91 -17.90
CA GLN A 661 -12.41 -1.58 -17.22
C GLN A 661 -12.75 -0.98 -15.85
N PHE A 662 -12.16 -1.57 -14.80
CA PHE A 662 -12.31 -1.17 -13.41
C PHE A 662 -10.97 -0.66 -12.90
N GLU A 663 -10.95 0.61 -12.50
CA GLU A 663 -9.75 1.29 -12.01
C GLU A 663 -9.96 1.67 -10.55
N ILE A 664 -9.27 0.96 -9.68
CA ILE A 664 -9.27 1.20 -8.23
C ILE A 664 -8.25 2.30 -7.95
N MET A 665 -8.72 3.48 -7.58
CA MET A 665 -7.88 4.62 -7.19
C MET A 665 -7.79 4.65 -5.66
N GLU A 666 -6.60 4.40 -5.11
CA GLU A 666 -6.32 4.52 -3.68
C GLU A 666 -5.29 5.64 -3.45
N ASN A 667 -5.68 6.68 -2.71
CA ASN A 667 -4.80 7.82 -2.41
C ASN A 667 -4.87 8.19 -0.92
N LYS A 668 -3.80 8.80 -0.37
CA LYS A 668 -3.87 9.53 0.90
C LYS A 668 -4.05 11.03 0.65
N VAL A 669 -5.17 11.60 1.10
CA VAL A 669 -5.49 13.03 1.00
C VAL A 669 -5.62 13.59 2.42
N HIS A 670 -4.75 14.55 2.79
CA HIS A 670 -4.72 15.12 4.15
C HIS A 670 -4.58 14.08 5.28
N GLY A 671 -3.85 12.99 5.02
CA GLY A 671 -3.66 11.88 5.97
C GLY A 671 -4.82 10.87 6.02
N GLN A 672 -5.94 11.16 5.37
CA GLN A 672 -7.06 10.23 5.22
C GLN A 672 -6.97 9.47 3.90
N ARG A 673 -7.29 8.17 3.92
CA ARG A 673 -7.31 7.36 2.69
C ARG A 673 -8.57 7.69 1.89
N SER A 674 -8.46 7.72 0.57
CA SER A 674 -9.58 7.93 -0.35
C SER A 674 -9.57 6.78 -1.33
N LEU A 675 -10.73 6.11 -1.45
CA LEU A 675 -10.96 5.02 -2.39
C LEU A 675 -12.01 5.46 -3.40
N ARG A 676 -11.68 5.36 -4.69
CA ARG A 676 -12.61 5.58 -5.80
C ARG A 676 -12.49 4.39 -6.76
N LEU A 677 -13.61 3.91 -7.27
CA LEU A 677 -13.65 2.89 -8.31
C LEU A 677 -14.21 3.53 -9.58
N VAL A 678 -13.33 3.78 -10.55
CA VAL A 678 -13.73 4.33 -11.85
C VAL A 678 -14.02 3.17 -12.79
N VAL A 679 -15.22 3.14 -13.37
CA VAL A 679 -15.68 2.07 -14.25
C VAL A 679 -15.90 2.64 -15.64
N THR A 680 -15.15 2.14 -16.61
CA THR A 680 -15.27 2.51 -18.03
C THR A 680 -15.78 1.31 -18.81
N TYR A 681 -16.75 1.50 -19.71
CA TYR A 681 -17.34 0.39 -20.48
C TYR A 681 -17.65 0.79 -21.92
N GLN A 682 -17.50 -0.18 -22.83
CA GLN A 682 -17.82 0.01 -24.24
C GLN A 682 -19.34 0.02 -24.45
N THR A 683 -19.87 1.13 -24.94
CA THR A 683 -21.33 1.32 -25.12
C THR A 683 -21.91 0.45 -26.23
N ALA A 684 -21.08 0.00 -27.17
CA ALA A 684 -21.44 -0.97 -28.19
C ALA A 684 -21.64 -2.40 -27.64
N ARG A 685 -21.26 -2.66 -26.37
CA ARG A 685 -21.29 -3.99 -25.76
C ARG A 685 -22.20 -4.07 -24.54
N TYR A 686 -22.23 -3.02 -23.73
CA TYR A 686 -23.00 -2.98 -22.50
C TYR A 686 -23.85 -1.71 -22.45
N SER A 687 -25.14 -1.87 -22.14
CA SER A 687 -26.03 -0.72 -21.96
C SER A 687 -25.84 -0.07 -20.59
N ALA A 688 -26.19 1.21 -20.48
CA ALA A 688 -26.15 1.93 -19.21
C ALA A 688 -27.02 1.24 -18.13
N VAL A 689 -28.11 0.58 -18.52
CA VAL A 689 -28.96 -0.19 -17.60
C VAL A 689 -28.24 -1.43 -17.07
N GLN A 690 -27.51 -2.16 -17.92
CA GLN A 690 -26.67 -3.28 -17.46
C GLN A 690 -25.59 -2.79 -16.48
N MET A 691 -24.94 -1.67 -16.80
CA MET A 691 -23.89 -1.11 -15.95
C MET A 691 -24.41 -0.55 -14.63
N ALA A 692 -25.62 0.01 -14.60
CA ALA A 692 -26.25 0.42 -13.34
C ALA A 692 -26.50 -0.79 -12.41
N ARG A 693 -26.90 -1.95 -12.96
CA ARG A 693 -27.05 -3.19 -12.19
C ARG A 693 -25.70 -3.70 -11.67
N VAL A 694 -24.65 -3.63 -12.48
CA VAL A 694 -23.28 -3.97 -12.06
C VAL A 694 -22.81 -3.03 -10.95
N SER A 695 -23.06 -1.73 -11.06
CA SER A 695 -22.71 -0.73 -10.04
C SER A 695 -23.38 -1.06 -8.70
N GLN A 696 -24.70 -1.25 -8.70
CA GLN A 696 -25.46 -1.58 -7.50
C GLN A 696 -24.98 -2.92 -6.89
N ALA A 697 -24.71 -3.91 -7.74
CA ALA A 697 -24.19 -5.21 -7.32
C ALA A 697 -22.84 -5.09 -6.60
N ILE A 698 -21.93 -4.25 -7.11
CA ILE A 698 -20.62 -4.03 -6.49
C ILE A 698 -20.77 -3.41 -5.10
N GLU A 699 -21.63 -2.39 -4.95
CA GLU A 699 -21.90 -1.75 -3.64
C GLU A 699 -22.49 -2.75 -2.64
N GLN A 700 -23.45 -3.58 -3.07
CA GLN A 700 -24.07 -4.61 -2.23
C GLN A 700 -23.07 -5.68 -1.80
N VAL A 701 -22.18 -6.13 -2.70
CA VAL A 701 -21.15 -7.12 -2.36
C VAL A 701 -20.12 -6.53 -1.41
N MET A 702 -19.69 -5.27 -1.61
CA MET A 702 -18.79 -4.59 -0.67
C MET A 702 -19.41 -4.49 0.72
N ALA A 703 -20.69 -4.13 0.82
CA ALA A 703 -21.41 -4.10 2.10
C ALA A 703 -21.57 -5.51 2.72
N ALA A 704 -21.78 -6.55 1.91
CA ALA A 704 -21.90 -7.92 2.40
C ALA A 704 -20.61 -8.44 3.05
N PHE A 705 -19.44 -8.01 2.56
CA PHE A 705 -18.17 -8.34 3.23
C PHE A 705 -18.07 -7.76 4.63
N THR A 706 -18.76 -6.64 4.91
CA THR A 706 -18.66 -5.92 6.20
C THR A 706 -19.85 -6.13 7.12
N GLY A 707 -20.88 -6.87 6.69
CA GLY A 707 -22.06 -7.23 7.49
C GLY A 707 -21.80 -8.31 8.55
N GLU A 708 -22.83 -8.63 9.36
CA GLU A 708 -22.73 -9.55 10.51
C GLU A 708 -22.17 -10.94 10.18
N GLU A 709 -22.60 -11.53 9.06
CA GLU A 709 -22.06 -12.83 8.60
C GLU A 709 -20.68 -12.68 7.94
N GLY A 710 -20.39 -11.50 7.35
CA GLY A 710 -19.12 -11.10 6.76
C GLY A 710 -18.40 -12.21 5.99
N ALA A 711 -17.28 -12.67 6.55
CA ALA A 711 -16.42 -13.68 5.93
C ALA A 711 -17.07 -15.07 5.84
N SER A 712 -18.05 -15.36 6.69
CA SER A 712 -18.72 -16.66 6.78
C SER A 712 -19.93 -16.81 5.86
N ALA A 713 -20.46 -15.70 5.33
CA ALA A 713 -21.53 -15.73 4.34
C ALA A 713 -21.13 -16.57 3.13
N LEU A 714 -22.07 -17.31 2.56
CA LEU A 714 -21.84 -18.15 1.38
C LEU A 714 -22.08 -17.35 0.10
N VAL A 715 -21.35 -17.69 -0.97
CA VAL A 715 -21.58 -17.11 -2.31
C VAL A 715 -23.05 -17.23 -2.74
N SER A 716 -23.73 -18.34 -2.42
CA SER A 716 -25.16 -18.52 -2.71
C SER A 716 -26.09 -17.58 -1.93
N GLN A 717 -25.69 -17.13 -0.74
CA GLN A 717 -26.50 -16.29 0.15
C GLN A 717 -26.43 -14.80 -0.21
N LEU A 718 -25.48 -14.38 -1.06
CA LEU A 718 -25.45 -13.04 -1.62
C LEU A 718 -26.73 -12.78 -2.44
N THR A 719 -27.66 -12.03 -1.84
CA THR A 719 -28.84 -11.46 -2.49
C THR A 719 -28.54 -10.05 -2.97
N LEU A 720 -28.68 -9.82 -4.29
CA LEU A 720 -28.59 -8.51 -4.93
C LEU A 720 -29.96 -7.91 -5.21
#